data_AF-A0A9P6KIH8-F1
#
_entry.id   AF-A0A9P6KIH8-F1
#
_cell.length_a   1.000
_cell.length_b   1.000
_cell.length_c   1.000
_cell.angle_alpha   90.00
_cell.angle_beta   90.00
_cell.angle_gamma   90.00
#
_symmetry.space_group_name_H-M   'P 1'
#
loop_
_entity.id
_entity.type
_entity.pdbx_description
1 polymer ?
#
loop_
_entity_poly.entity_id
_entity_poly.type
_entity_poly.pdbx_seq_one_letter_code
_entity_poly.pdbx_strand_id
1 'polypeptide(L)'
;MRVCLFLSSAIAIASCSLSLAQAYPPAANSYVEPNDEYFHTGSLLLLERTVKSSGVRYCKVLNQGESQPFRNLFPLSPSGDRYQVLYRQSHEEHAHHHHGASGWSHLDEEQNGPNAELLELNANLAAGWKDISNAFLAKECDQVEYDQDLDDEEPRTAEENEQGSNQVVFRTPGRHRNHQNHGRPKQEALGLQVDDEVRKLVDSGPDKNRVDIVFMGDGYTLEERDKFFKDMKRLVNDMFVGDTFQSFLPLYNVHALFRPSKESGIGTNGKWKDTSFRLYRDGTELRGIYVANPRAARQACQAVGRYSCDFPSLIGNDPYYGGLGGEFVISTSSNKSGTVVLRHELGHSLINVGEEYDGGQVYSGVNAERWSIQNVKWKHWLTDKVPREEKNVLRVQDYAWYDLKQGPYKIPFKSDGQFKRWSLKISHSGVDTDDSFEAYIDGKRLDWTSPGDYDRDFFEWTGDKGFTKGDHVLEFRQGAKYDHKDDPEDPARPIRQLCSVTLHEFMGEDQYRFDNNVISLYPTFDLHMRKTWRSNHEYCLMRNMASTQLCSVCKEGLWLRMLSKISLLDELQIECHRGEGKKDKHELTSYGVEAKLIPLGQYREDQSKRLGKEERYEIQWFKSGEHFSEWDGQNKVSIPVSEEGLWQVKIEYKTPEVRQDMRGLLKASKIFALNKYYCPN
;
A
#
# COMPACT_ATOMS: atom_id res chain seq x y z
N MET A 1 49.98 -16.26 -6.95
CA MET A 1 51.01 -16.28 -8.01
C MET A 1 50.95 -17.63 -8.70
N ARG A 2 51.05 -17.67 -10.05
CA ARG A 2 50.97 -18.86 -10.93
C ARG A 2 49.59 -19.57 -10.88
N VAL A 3 48.83 -19.87 -11.96
CA VAL A 3 49.05 -20.14 -13.40
C VAL A 3 49.15 -21.65 -13.72
N CYS A 4 48.08 -22.19 -14.35
CA CYS A 4 48.06 -23.31 -15.32
C CYS A 4 48.25 -24.79 -14.82
N LEU A 5 47.76 -25.86 -15.49
CA LEU A 5 47.00 -26.05 -16.76
C LEU A 5 46.30 -27.45 -16.87
N PHE A 6 45.33 -27.56 -17.79
CA PHE A 6 45.00 -28.69 -18.73
C PHE A 6 44.23 -30.01 -18.39
N LEU A 7 43.42 -30.39 -19.41
CA LEU A 7 43.00 -31.75 -19.90
C LEU A 7 42.05 -32.62 -19.02
N SER A 8 41.08 -33.41 -19.53
CA SER A 8 40.47 -33.69 -20.87
C SER A 8 39.06 -34.35 -20.65
N SER A 9 38.20 -34.82 -21.58
CA SER A 9 38.14 -35.03 -23.06
C SER A 9 36.64 -35.12 -23.50
N ALA A 10 36.21 -34.91 -24.78
CA ALA A 10 35.93 -35.90 -25.87
C ALA A 10 35.14 -37.17 -25.47
N ILE A 11 34.12 -37.70 -26.19
CA ILE A 11 33.80 -37.88 -27.65
C ILE A 11 32.24 -37.84 -27.86
N ALA A 12 31.53 -37.47 -28.94
CA ALA A 12 31.79 -36.97 -30.33
C ALA A 12 31.38 -37.88 -31.55
N ILE A 13 30.08 -37.93 -31.92
CA ILE A 13 29.46 -38.45 -33.19
C ILE A 13 28.31 -37.46 -33.55
N ALA A 14 28.14 -36.80 -34.71
CA ALA A 14 28.23 -37.12 -36.17
C ALA A 14 26.94 -37.77 -36.75
N SER A 15 26.38 -37.40 -37.92
CA SER A 15 26.67 -36.32 -38.90
C SER A 15 25.56 -36.15 -39.98
N CYS A 16 25.61 -35.03 -40.74
CA CYS A 16 24.90 -34.69 -42.00
C CYS A 16 23.44 -34.17 -41.88
N SER A 17 22.99 -33.02 -42.42
CA SER A 17 23.28 -32.18 -43.62
C SER A 17 22.52 -32.60 -44.89
N LEU A 18 22.03 -31.70 -45.77
CA LEU A 18 22.01 -30.22 -45.85
C LEU A 18 20.52 -29.72 -45.76
N SER A 19 20.00 -28.57 -46.24
CA SER A 19 20.50 -27.38 -46.98
C SER A 19 19.62 -26.12 -46.84
N LEU A 20 20.24 -25.00 -46.45
CA LEU A 20 20.09 -23.62 -46.98
C LEU A 20 18.70 -22.98 -47.28
N ALA A 21 18.34 -22.02 -46.43
CA ALA A 21 17.88 -20.69 -46.83
C ALA A 21 18.47 -19.63 -45.86
N GLN A 22 18.72 -18.40 -46.30
CA GLN A 22 19.33 -17.37 -45.46
C GLN A 22 18.30 -16.65 -44.58
N ALA A 23 18.64 -16.44 -43.31
CA ALA A 23 18.01 -15.42 -42.45
C ALA A 23 19.12 -14.65 -41.72
N TYR A 24 19.11 -13.32 -41.86
CA TYR A 24 19.89 -12.43 -40.98
C TYR A 24 19.21 -12.36 -39.59
N PRO A 25 19.96 -12.09 -38.51
CA PRO A 25 19.39 -12.09 -37.17
C PRO A 25 18.44 -10.90 -36.96
N PRO A 26 17.18 -11.11 -36.49
CA PRO A 26 16.38 -10.03 -35.95
C PRO A 26 17.02 -9.52 -34.65
N ALA A 27 16.93 -8.22 -34.41
CA ALA A 27 17.64 -7.55 -33.32
C ALA A 27 17.03 -7.83 -31.94
N ALA A 28 17.82 -7.61 -30.89
CA ALA A 28 17.36 -7.71 -29.51
C ALA A 28 16.48 -6.51 -29.08
N ASN A 29 15.68 -6.73 -28.04
CA ASN A 29 15.06 -5.71 -27.19
C ASN A 29 13.97 -4.81 -27.83
N SER A 30 12.81 -5.39 -28.15
CA SER A 30 11.53 -4.68 -27.97
C SER A 30 11.11 -4.77 -26.49
N TYR A 31 11.07 -3.63 -25.80
CA TYR A 31 10.56 -3.55 -24.42
C TYR A 31 9.14 -2.96 -24.42
N VAL A 32 8.19 -3.77 -23.94
CA VAL A 32 6.83 -3.45 -23.42
C VAL A 32 6.18 -2.17 -23.98
N GLU A 33 5.22 -2.33 -24.88
CA GLU A 33 4.29 -1.26 -25.25
C GLU A 33 3.31 -0.97 -24.08
N PRO A 34 3.14 0.29 -23.66
CA PRO A 34 2.21 0.65 -22.59
C PRO A 34 0.78 0.90 -23.14
N ASN A 35 -0.04 -0.16 -23.15
CA ASN A 35 -1.51 -0.11 -23.23
C ASN A 35 -2.13 0.83 -24.30
N ASP A 36 -1.80 0.65 -25.59
CA ASP A 36 -2.63 1.20 -26.67
C ASP A 36 -3.86 0.27 -26.90
N GLU A 37 -5.05 0.81 -26.63
CA GLU A 37 -6.40 0.45 -27.12
C GLU A 37 -7.05 -0.95 -26.94
N TYR A 38 -6.41 -1.98 -26.39
CA TYR A 38 -7.08 -3.29 -26.20
C TYR A 38 -7.88 -3.44 -24.88
N PHE A 39 -9.21 -3.40 -24.99
CA PHE A 39 -10.15 -3.78 -23.94
C PHE A 39 -10.29 -5.31 -23.87
N HIS A 40 -9.60 -5.95 -22.92
CA HIS A 40 -9.82 -7.36 -22.59
C HIS A 40 -10.47 -7.49 -21.20
N THR A 41 -11.51 -8.31 -21.12
CA THR A 41 -12.05 -8.82 -19.85
C THR A 41 -11.05 -9.78 -19.21
N GLY A 42 -10.96 -9.76 -17.88
CA GLY A 42 -10.15 -10.71 -17.13
C GLY A 42 -10.95 -11.96 -16.75
N SER A 43 -10.29 -13.05 -16.40
CA SER A 43 -10.92 -14.23 -15.81
C SER A 43 -10.52 -14.37 -14.34
N LEU A 44 -11.50 -14.65 -13.48
CA LEU A 44 -11.34 -14.80 -12.03
C LEU A 44 -11.81 -16.18 -11.59
N LEU A 45 -11.09 -16.77 -10.63
CA LEU A 45 -11.53 -17.86 -9.76
C LEU A 45 -11.17 -17.51 -8.31
N LEU A 46 -12.18 -17.29 -7.47
CA LEU A 46 -12.05 -17.12 -6.02
C LEU A 46 -12.58 -18.36 -5.32
N LEU A 47 -11.79 -18.93 -4.41
CA LEU A 47 -12.18 -20.08 -3.61
C LEU A 47 -11.73 -19.93 -2.15
N GLU A 48 -12.43 -20.62 -1.27
CA GLU A 48 -12.08 -20.79 0.14
C GLU A 48 -11.54 -22.22 0.35
N ARG A 49 -10.34 -22.35 0.92
CA ARG A 49 -9.72 -23.64 1.25
C ARG A 49 -9.74 -23.89 2.75
N THR A 50 -10.28 -25.04 3.13
CA THR A 50 -10.39 -25.54 4.50
C THR A 50 -9.54 -26.81 4.64
N VAL A 51 -8.51 -26.78 5.48
CA VAL A 51 -7.65 -27.97 5.72
C VAL A 51 -8.21 -28.79 6.88
N LYS A 52 -8.79 -29.95 6.58
CA LYS A 52 -9.38 -30.85 7.60
C LYS A 52 -8.26 -31.50 8.43
N SER A 53 -8.58 -31.94 9.66
CA SER A 53 -7.64 -32.58 10.60
C SER A 53 -6.96 -33.85 10.06
N SER A 54 -7.49 -34.45 9.00
CA SER A 54 -6.88 -35.54 8.23
C SER A 54 -5.78 -35.10 7.25
N GLY A 55 -5.50 -33.80 7.14
CA GLY A 55 -4.60 -33.20 6.14
C GLY A 55 -5.25 -32.96 4.78
N VAL A 56 -6.50 -33.40 4.57
CA VAL A 56 -7.23 -33.23 3.30
C VAL A 56 -7.68 -31.78 3.12
N ARG A 57 -7.29 -31.18 2.00
CA ARG A 57 -7.62 -29.80 1.61
C ARG A 57 -8.93 -29.79 0.83
N TYR A 58 -9.98 -29.33 1.47
CA TYR A 58 -11.29 -29.14 0.84
C TYR A 58 -11.41 -27.69 0.38
N CYS A 59 -11.96 -27.45 -0.81
CA CYS A 59 -12.10 -26.12 -1.38
C CYS A 59 -13.54 -25.86 -1.83
N LYS A 60 -14.14 -24.74 -1.42
CA LYS A 60 -15.38 -24.23 -1.97
C LYS A 60 -15.10 -23.08 -2.95
N VAL A 61 -15.54 -23.20 -4.19
CA VAL A 61 -15.50 -22.11 -5.17
C VAL A 61 -16.57 -21.08 -4.80
N LEU A 62 -16.14 -19.84 -4.53
CA LEU A 62 -17.00 -18.73 -4.11
C LEU A 62 -17.43 -17.84 -5.29
N ASN A 63 -16.59 -17.74 -6.32
CA ASN A 63 -16.89 -16.97 -7.53
C ASN A 63 -15.99 -17.45 -8.69
N GLN A 64 -16.54 -17.50 -9.91
CA GLN A 64 -15.79 -17.78 -11.14
C GLN A 64 -16.43 -17.07 -12.33
N GLY A 65 -15.63 -16.54 -13.26
CA GLY A 65 -16.16 -15.95 -14.51
C GLY A 65 -15.32 -14.82 -15.11
N GLU A 66 -15.93 -14.10 -16.06
CA GLU A 66 -15.35 -12.88 -16.64
C GLU A 66 -15.45 -11.68 -15.69
N SER A 67 -14.53 -10.71 -15.86
CA SER A 67 -14.34 -9.57 -14.97
C SER A 67 -13.88 -8.32 -15.71
N GLN A 68 -14.14 -7.16 -15.09
CA GLN A 68 -13.61 -5.87 -15.54
C GLN A 68 -12.06 -5.89 -15.53
N PRO A 69 -11.38 -5.16 -16.44
CA PRO A 69 -9.92 -5.17 -16.55
C PRO A 69 -9.21 -4.71 -15.26
N PHE A 70 -8.59 -5.64 -14.53
CA PHE A 70 -7.87 -5.39 -13.29
C PHE A 70 -6.53 -4.66 -13.49
N ARG A 71 -6.37 -3.47 -12.89
CA ARG A 71 -5.04 -2.91 -12.56
C ARG A 71 -4.37 -3.81 -11.50
N ASN A 72 -3.36 -4.61 -11.88
CA ASN A 72 -2.17 -5.04 -11.10
C ASN A 72 -1.45 -6.28 -11.72
N LEU A 73 -2.06 -7.00 -12.66
CA LEU A 73 -1.42 -8.10 -13.38
C LEU A 73 -0.26 -7.59 -14.28
N PHE A 74 0.89 -8.27 -14.29
CA PHE A 74 2.05 -7.98 -15.17
C PHE A 74 2.19 -9.01 -16.31
N PRO A 75 2.67 -8.63 -17.51
CA PRO A 75 2.88 -9.55 -18.63
C PRO A 75 3.93 -10.62 -18.30
N LEU A 76 3.56 -11.89 -18.51
CA LEU A 76 4.48 -13.04 -18.43
C LEU A 76 4.95 -13.49 -19.82
N SER A 77 4.23 -13.13 -20.89
CA SER A 77 4.53 -13.45 -22.28
C SER A 77 4.66 -12.18 -23.16
N PRO A 78 5.34 -12.27 -24.33
CA PRO A 78 5.35 -11.20 -25.33
C PRO A 78 3.98 -10.89 -25.95
N SER A 79 3.00 -11.78 -25.82
CA SER A 79 1.60 -11.58 -26.26
C SER A 79 0.76 -10.72 -25.28
N GLY A 80 1.31 -10.37 -24.12
CA GLY A 80 0.64 -9.52 -23.12
C GLY A 80 -0.17 -10.27 -22.06
N ASP A 81 -0.17 -11.62 -22.12
CA ASP A 81 -0.92 -12.51 -21.24
C ASP A 81 -0.32 -12.65 -19.84
N ARG A 82 -1.21 -12.89 -18.86
CA ARG A 82 -0.95 -12.74 -17.43
C ARG A 82 -1.81 -13.70 -16.64
N TYR A 83 -1.25 -14.25 -15.56
CA TYR A 83 -2.02 -14.80 -14.46
C TYR A 83 -1.30 -14.54 -13.12
N GLN A 84 -2.06 -14.50 -12.03
CA GLN A 84 -1.56 -14.31 -10.67
C GLN A 84 -2.41 -15.09 -9.69
N VAL A 85 -1.75 -15.74 -8.72
CA VAL A 85 -2.43 -16.27 -7.53
C VAL A 85 -2.17 -15.33 -6.37
N LEU A 86 -3.24 -14.90 -5.69
CA LEU A 86 -3.19 -14.27 -4.38
C LEU A 86 -3.59 -15.30 -3.33
N TYR A 87 -2.72 -15.47 -2.33
CA TYR A 87 -3.00 -16.24 -1.12
C TYR A 87 -3.38 -15.23 -0.05
N ARG A 88 -4.67 -15.08 0.23
CA ARG A 88 -5.17 -14.29 1.37
C ARG A 88 -5.51 -15.30 2.46
N GLN A 89 -4.79 -15.29 3.58
CA GLN A 89 -5.31 -16.02 4.74
C GLN A 89 -6.59 -15.32 5.18
N SER A 90 -7.68 -16.09 5.31
CA SER A 90 -8.84 -15.59 6.04
C SER A 90 -8.37 -15.44 7.47
N HIS A 91 -8.19 -14.22 7.95
CA HIS A 91 -8.13 -14.02 9.39
C HIS A 91 -9.51 -14.37 9.92
N GLU A 92 -9.66 -15.57 10.48
CA GLU A 92 -10.89 -15.94 11.15
C GLU A 92 -11.15 -14.94 12.28
N GLU A 93 -12.27 -14.23 12.17
CA GLU A 93 -12.88 -13.47 13.28
C GLU A 93 -13.50 -14.45 14.29
N HIS A 94 -12.71 -15.44 14.75
CA HIS A 94 -13.10 -16.47 15.70
C HIS A 94 -12.23 -16.43 16.94
N ALA A 95 -12.66 -15.58 17.87
CA ALA A 95 -12.91 -15.97 19.26
C ALA A 95 -11.78 -16.64 20.07
N HIS A 96 -10.50 -16.46 19.72
CA HIS A 96 -9.41 -16.52 20.70
C HIS A 96 -9.34 -15.20 21.49
N HIS A 97 -10.43 -14.90 22.18
CA HIS A 97 -10.47 -13.90 23.23
C HIS A 97 -9.56 -14.33 24.38
N HIS A 98 -8.40 -13.69 24.53
CA HIS A 98 -7.99 -13.13 25.83
C HIS A 98 -6.93 -12.03 25.65
N HIS A 99 -7.09 -10.77 26.08
CA HIS A 99 -8.26 -10.03 26.61
C HIS A 99 -8.97 -10.64 27.85
N GLY A 100 -8.49 -10.30 29.04
CA GLY A 100 -8.83 -11.00 30.29
C GLY A 100 -10.28 -10.89 30.81
N ALA A 101 -10.88 -12.06 31.05
CA ALA A 101 -11.82 -12.38 32.14
C ALA A 101 -13.16 -11.62 32.30
N SER A 102 -14.23 -12.14 31.67
CA SER A 102 -15.46 -12.67 32.33
C SER A 102 -16.51 -13.09 31.29
N GLY A 103 -17.39 -14.07 31.49
CA GLY A 103 -17.46 -15.11 32.54
C GLY A 103 -18.85 -15.79 32.58
N TRP A 104 -18.90 -17.14 32.60
CA TRP A 104 -20.10 -18.02 32.62
C TRP A 104 -20.92 -18.06 31.29
N SER A 105 -21.55 -19.17 30.87
CA SER A 105 -21.66 -20.54 31.43
C SER A 105 -21.78 -21.61 30.32
N HIS A 106 -21.48 -22.87 30.66
CA HIS A 106 -21.52 -24.08 29.80
C HIS A 106 -22.68 -24.20 28.80
N LEU A 107 -22.36 -24.70 27.60
CA LEU A 107 -23.00 -25.87 26.98
C LEU A 107 -22.03 -26.54 25.98
N ASP A 108 -21.77 -27.84 26.21
CA ASP A 108 -21.20 -28.92 25.38
C ASP A 108 -20.04 -28.68 24.38
N GLU A 109 -19.07 -29.60 24.43
CA GLU A 109 -17.87 -29.66 23.57
C GLU A 109 -18.13 -30.43 22.27
N GLU A 110 -18.00 -29.81 21.09
CA GLU A 110 -17.47 -30.51 19.91
C GLU A 110 -16.95 -29.58 18.78
N GLN A 111 -15.94 -30.08 18.06
CA GLN A 111 -15.38 -29.63 16.78
C GLN A 111 -14.54 -28.33 16.73
N ASN A 112 -13.26 -28.50 16.39
CA ASN A 112 -12.40 -27.43 15.91
C ASN A 112 -12.87 -26.95 14.53
N GLY A 113 -13.13 -25.64 14.37
CA GLY A 113 -13.17 -25.00 13.06
C GLY A 113 -11.80 -25.10 12.36
N PRO A 114 -11.70 -25.44 11.06
CA PRO A 114 -10.42 -25.56 10.38
C PRO A 114 -10.09 -24.28 9.59
N ASN A 115 -9.01 -23.58 9.99
CA ASN A 115 -8.51 -22.35 9.35
C ASN A 115 -8.78 -22.30 7.83
N ALA A 116 -9.64 -21.36 7.43
CA ALA A 116 -9.94 -21.08 6.04
C ALA A 116 -8.87 -20.19 5.38
N GLU A 117 -8.57 -20.44 4.10
CA GLU A 117 -7.69 -19.59 3.28
C GLU A 117 -8.39 -19.18 1.98
N LEU A 118 -8.53 -17.87 1.75
CA LEU A 118 -9.06 -17.31 0.51
C LEU A 118 -7.99 -17.27 -0.58
N LEU A 119 -8.20 -18.06 -1.61
CA LEU A 119 -7.31 -18.21 -2.76
C LEU A 119 -7.96 -17.57 -3.99
N GLU A 120 -7.27 -16.60 -4.59
CA GLU A 120 -7.78 -15.84 -5.73
C GLU A 120 -6.82 -15.99 -6.91
N LEU A 121 -7.23 -16.75 -7.93
CA LEU A 121 -6.56 -16.86 -9.21
C LEU A 121 -7.18 -15.86 -10.18
N ASN A 122 -6.36 -14.95 -10.71
CA ASN A 122 -6.73 -13.97 -11.73
C ASN A 122 -5.94 -14.21 -13.01
N ALA A 123 -6.53 -13.95 -14.17
CA ALA A 123 -5.87 -13.89 -15.48
C ALA A 123 -6.45 -12.78 -16.36
N ASN A 124 -5.74 -12.36 -17.41
CA ASN A 124 -6.30 -11.52 -18.50
C ASN A 124 -6.40 -12.29 -19.83
N LEU A 125 -6.34 -13.62 -19.76
CA LEU A 125 -6.29 -14.55 -20.89
C LEU A 125 -7.52 -15.46 -20.83
N ALA A 126 -8.42 -15.33 -21.81
CA ALA A 126 -9.59 -16.21 -21.91
C ALA A 126 -9.23 -17.60 -22.49
N ALA A 127 -8.32 -17.67 -23.45
CA ALA A 127 -7.93 -18.91 -24.11
C ALA A 127 -7.08 -19.80 -23.17
N GLY A 128 -7.57 -21.01 -22.87
CA GLY A 128 -6.89 -21.92 -21.94
C GLY A 128 -7.12 -21.60 -20.45
N TRP A 129 -7.94 -20.61 -20.12
CA TRP A 129 -8.33 -20.29 -18.73
C TRP A 129 -8.78 -21.55 -17.97
N LYS A 130 -9.63 -22.37 -18.59
CA LYS A 130 -10.17 -23.63 -18.03
C LYS A 130 -9.07 -24.63 -17.64
N ASP A 131 -7.98 -24.70 -18.40
CA ASP A 131 -6.86 -25.60 -18.09
C ASP A 131 -5.99 -25.05 -16.95
N ILE A 132 -5.81 -23.73 -16.90
CA ILE A 132 -5.08 -23.03 -15.83
C ILE A 132 -5.85 -23.13 -14.50
N SER A 133 -7.17 -22.90 -14.51
CA SER A 133 -8.02 -23.01 -13.33
C SER A 133 -8.10 -24.46 -12.82
N ASN A 134 -8.24 -25.44 -13.71
CA ASN A 134 -8.20 -26.86 -13.36
C ASN A 134 -6.84 -27.28 -12.76
N ALA A 135 -5.72 -26.83 -13.34
CA ALA A 135 -4.39 -27.11 -12.83
C ALA A 135 -4.13 -26.43 -11.47
N PHE A 136 -4.70 -25.25 -11.25
CA PHE A 136 -4.65 -24.55 -9.97
C PHE A 136 -5.47 -25.28 -8.89
N LEU A 137 -6.71 -25.64 -9.19
CA LEU A 137 -7.58 -26.43 -8.30
C LEU A 137 -6.91 -27.75 -7.92
N ALA A 138 -6.41 -28.52 -8.89
CA ALA A 138 -5.73 -29.80 -8.64
C ALA A 138 -4.41 -29.65 -7.86
N LYS A 139 -3.82 -28.45 -7.81
CA LYS A 139 -2.62 -28.15 -7.01
C LYS A 139 -2.97 -27.76 -5.58
N GLU A 140 -3.96 -26.89 -5.38
CA GLU A 140 -4.30 -26.32 -4.07
C GLU A 140 -5.31 -27.15 -3.25
N CYS A 141 -6.10 -28.01 -3.92
CA CYS A 141 -7.27 -28.69 -3.38
C CYS A 141 -7.22 -30.20 -3.64
N ASP A 142 -7.65 -31.00 -2.66
CA ASP A 142 -7.83 -32.46 -2.79
C ASP A 142 -9.31 -32.82 -3.03
N GLN A 143 -10.23 -31.92 -2.68
CA GLN A 143 -11.67 -31.99 -2.95
C GLN A 143 -12.18 -30.58 -3.30
N VAL A 144 -13.09 -30.47 -4.27
CA VAL A 144 -13.66 -29.19 -4.73
C VAL A 144 -15.19 -29.26 -4.72
N GLU A 145 -15.84 -28.23 -4.20
CA GLU A 145 -17.27 -27.96 -4.28
C GLU A 145 -17.51 -26.63 -5.01
N TYR A 146 -18.56 -26.57 -5.82
CA TYR A 146 -19.03 -25.35 -6.49
C TYR A 146 -20.33 -24.90 -5.83
N ASP A 147 -20.49 -23.58 -5.60
CA ASP A 147 -21.74 -23.06 -5.07
C ASP A 147 -22.89 -23.23 -6.08
N GLN A 148 -24.07 -23.65 -5.63
CA GLN A 148 -25.10 -24.21 -6.51
C GLN A 148 -25.86 -23.17 -7.36
N ASP A 149 -25.54 -21.88 -7.21
CA ASP A 149 -26.10 -20.76 -7.98
C ASP A 149 -25.16 -20.24 -9.10
N LEU A 150 -24.05 -20.93 -9.42
CA LEU A 150 -22.99 -20.43 -10.33
C LEU A 150 -22.99 -21.04 -11.76
N ASP A 151 -23.78 -22.07 -12.06
CA ASP A 151 -23.82 -22.73 -13.38
C ASP A 151 -25.12 -22.38 -14.16
N ASP A 152 -25.18 -21.20 -14.80
CA ASP A 152 -26.31 -20.86 -15.72
C ASP A 152 -25.98 -19.90 -16.89
N GLU A 153 -24.70 -19.77 -17.28
CA GLU A 153 -24.28 -19.06 -18.51
C GLU A 153 -23.45 -19.96 -19.46
N GLU A 154 -24.12 -20.86 -20.19
CA GLU A 154 -23.55 -21.40 -21.43
C GLU A 154 -23.60 -20.37 -22.57
N PRO A 155 -22.50 -20.17 -23.34
CA PRO A 155 -22.46 -19.20 -24.42
C PRO A 155 -23.28 -19.68 -25.63
N ARG A 156 -24.45 -19.06 -25.84
CA ARG A 156 -25.31 -19.37 -26.99
C ARG A 156 -24.64 -18.94 -28.30
N THR A 157 -24.29 -19.92 -29.13
CA THR A 157 -23.90 -19.68 -30.52
C THR A 157 -25.07 -19.10 -31.31
N ALA A 158 -24.76 -18.22 -32.26
CA ALA A 158 -25.75 -17.69 -33.19
C ALA A 158 -25.78 -18.52 -34.47
N GLU A 159 -26.95 -19.02 -34.88
CA GLU A 159 -27.46 -18.89 -36.26
C GLU A 159 -28.92 -19.37 -36.45
N GLU A 160 -29.54 -18.87 -37.52
CA GLU A 160 -30.73 -19.34 -38.27
C GLU A 160 -32.09 -19.68 -37.59
N ASN A 161 -33.04 -18.76 -37.80
CA ASN A 161 -34.35 -18.92 -38.46
C ASN A 161 -35.50 -19.85 -37.94
N GLU A 162 -36.68 -19.21 -37.97
CA GLU A 162 -38.01 -19.70 -38.38
C GLU A 162 -39.00 -20.43 -37.43
N GLN A 163 -40.27 -20.06 -37.65
CA GLN A 163 -41.54 -20.76 -37.38
C GLN A 163 -41.94 -21.18 -35.94
N GLY A 164 -43.04 -20.56 -35.44
CA GLY A 164 -44.29 -21.34 -35.40
C GLY A 164 -45.02 -21.68 -34.07
N SER A 165 -45.65 -20.68 -33.43
CA SER A 165 -47.00 -20.78 -32.81
C SER A 165 -47.25 -21.56 -31.50
N ASN A 166 -48.44 -21.30 -30.91
CA ASN A 166 -49.16 -21.98 -29.80
C ASN A 166 -48.49 -21.95 -28.41
N GLN A 167 -49.02 -21.26 -27.40
CA GLN A 167 -50.31 -21.46 -26.70
C GLN A 167 -50.55 -22.86 -26.12
N VAL A 168 -50.52 -22.96 -24.78
CA VAL A 168 -51.65 -23.52 -24.00
C VAL A 168 -51.88 -22.61 -22.78
N VAL A 169 -53.14 -22.33 -22.46
CA VAL A 169 -53.55 -21.61 -21.24
C VAL A 169 -54.34 -22.56 -20.35
N PHE A 170 -54.03 -22.59 -19.05
CA PHE A 170 -54.95 -23.07 -18.02
C PHE A 170 -55.10 -22.05 -16.90
N ARG A 171 -56.32 -21.97 -16.33
CA ARG A 171 -56.76 -20.90 -15.43
C ARG A 171 -57.52 -21.45 -14.23
N THR A 172 -57.22 -20.87 -13.06
CA THR A 172 -58.14 -20.65 -11.90
C THR A 172 -58.70 -21.89 -11.15
N PRO A 173 -59.27 -21.73 -9.92
CA PRO A 173 -59.28 -20.56 -9.01
C PRO A 173 -58.90 -20.84 -7.53
N GLY A 174 -58.22 -19.86 -6.91
CA GLY A 174 -58.83 -19.11 -5.79
C GLY A 174 -58.67 -19.58 -4.33
N ARG A 175 -57.87 -18.84 -3.56
CA ARG A 175 -58.19 -18.48 -2.16
C ARG A 175 -57.57 -17.12 -1.78
N HIS A 176 -58.39 -16.17 -1.34
CA HIS A 176 -57.92 -14.87 -0.86
C HIS A 176 -57.42 -14.94 0.59
N ARG A 177 -56.34 -14.20 0.91
CA ARG A 177 -56.33 -13.19 2.00
C ARG A 177 -55.07 -12.31 1.99
N ASN A 178 -55.31 -11.00 2.07
CA ASN A 178 -54.44 -9.90 2.53
C ASN A 178 -52.92 -9.98 2.28
N HIS A 179 -52.45 -9.29 1.24
CA HIS A 179 -51.12 -8.64 1.32
C HIS A 179 -51.23 -7.37 2.16
N GLN A 180 -50.38 -7.23 3.18
CA GLN A 180 -49.93 -5.91 3.64
C GLN A 180 -48.63 -5.56 2.91
N ASN A 181 -48.47 -4.30 2.51
CA ASN A 181 -47.25 -3.81 1.89
C ASN A 181 -46.15 -3.62 2.93
N HIS A 182 -45.28 -4.61 3.09
CA HIS A 182 -43.90 -4.35 3.46
C HIS A 182 -43.14 -4.03 2.18
N GLY A 183 -42.81 -2.75 1.98
CA GLY A 183 -42.05 -2.32 0.82
C GLY A 183 -40.67 -2.96 0.80
N ARG A 184 -40.21 -3.39 -0.38
CA ARG A 184 -38.80 -3.76 -0.58
C ARG A 184 -37.91 -2.56 -0.16
N PRO A 185 -36.73 -2.80 0.45
CA PRO A 185 -35.75 -1.74 0.64
C PRO A 185 -35.51 -1.03 -0.69
N LYS A 186 -35.41 0.31 -0.67
CA LYS A 186 -34.93 1.04 -1.84
C LYS A 186 -33.50 0.59 -2.12
N GLN A 187 -33.23 0.22 -3.36
CA GLN A 187 -31.88 0.00 -3.84
C GLN A 187 -31.13 1.33 -3.73
N GLU A 188 -30.12 1.39 -2.86
CA GLU A 188 -29.33 2.61 -2.64
C GLU A 188 -28.57 2.98 -3.92
N ALA A 189 -28.43 4.28 -4.18
CA ALA A 189 -27.97 4.77 -5.47
C ALA A 189 -26.50 4.45 -5.73
N LEU A 190 -26.21 3.92 -6.92
CA LEU A 190 -24.85 3.72 -7.41
C LEU A 190 -24.28 5.06 -7.90
N GLY A 191 -23.50 5.74 -7.05
CA GLY A 191 -22.82 6.99 -7.41
C GLY A 191 -22.51 7.89 -6.21
N LEU A 192 -22.25 9.17 -6.51
CA LEU A 192 -22.22 10.24 -5.51
C LEU A 192 -23.66 10.50 -5.01
N GLN A 193 -23.78 10.86 -3.74
CA GLN A 193 -25.02 11.29 -3.13
C GLN A 193 -25.28 12.78 -3.43
N VAL A 194 -26.52 13.25 -3.18
CA VAL A 194 -26.94 14.63 -3.52
C VAL A 194 -26.09 15.69 -2.83
N ASP A 195 -25.66 15.41 -1.60
CA ASP A 195 -24.88 16.31 -0.75
C ASP A 195 -23.38 15.94 -0.66
N ASP A 196 -22.90 15.04 -1.53
CA ASP A 196 -21.46 14.75 -1.66
C ASP A 196 -20.73 15.91 -2.36
N GLU A 197 -19.53 16.26 -1.88
CA GLU A 197 -18.66 17.23 -2.56
C GLU A 197 -17.24 16.68 -2.73
N VAL A 198 -16.80 16.55 -3.99
CA VAL A 198 -15.43 16.19 -4.36
C VAL A 198 -14.61 17.45 -4.62
N ARG A 199 -13.41 17.55 -4.04
CA ARG A 199 -12.38 18.53 -4.43
C ARG A 199 -11.04 17.84 -4.68
N LYS A 200 -10.43 18.07 -5.83
CA LYS A 200 -9.03 17.72 -6.08
C LYS A 200 -8.15 18.72 -5.31
N LEU A 201 -7.50 18.25 -4.23
CA LEU A 201 -6.63 19.05 -3.36
C LEU A 201 -5.17 19.08 -3.86
N VAL A 202 -4.77 18.04 -4.60
CA VAL A 202 -3.52 17.98 -5.35
C VAL A 202 -3.88 17.51 -6.76
N ASP A 203 -3.54 18.33 -7.76
CA ASP A 203 -3.64 17.99 -9.17
C ASP A 203 -2.25 18.06 -9.80
N SER A 204 -1.57 16.92 -9.89
CA SER A 204 -0.25 16.81 -10.51
C SER A 204 -0.34 16.40 -11.99
N GLY A 205 -1.54 16.24 -12.53
CA GLY A 205 -1.79 15.77 -13.89
C GLY A 205 -2.89 14.72 -14.02
N PRO A 206 -3.04 14.11 -15.21
CA PRO A 206 -4.19 13.27 -15.54
C PRO A 206 -4.26 12.00 -14.68
N ASP A 207 -5.41 11.76 -14.04
CA ASP A 207 -5.72 10.59 -13.19
C ASP A 207 -5.40 9.24 -13.88
N LYS A 208 -5.48 9.18 -15.22
CA LYS A 208 -5.07 7.99 -16.01
C LYS A 208 -3.60 7.61 -15.84
N ASN A 209 -2.73 8.57 -15.52
CA ASN A 209 -1.27 8.46 -15.43
C ASN A 209 -0.71 9.04 -14.12
N ARG A 210 -1.54 9.10 -13.07
CA ARG A 210 -1.13 9.40 -11.70
C ARG A 210 -1.57 8.25 -10.80
N VAL A 211 -1.19 8.35 -9.54
CA VAL A 211 -1.72 7.51 -8.46
C VAL A 211 -2.67 8.35 -7.64
N ASP A 212 -3.95 7.99 -7.66
CA ASP A 212 -5.03 8.83 -7.15
C ASP A 212 -5.50 8.37 -5.77
N ILE A 213 -5.29 9.22 -4.77
CA ILE A 213 -5.62 8.97 -3.36
C ILE A 213 -6.93 9.71 -3.03
N VAL A 214 -7.88 9.05 -2.38
CA VAL A 214 -9.18 9.65 -2.03
C VAL A 214 -9.35 9.71 -0.52
N PHE A 215 -9.37 10.91 0.03
CA PHE A 215 -9.65 11.18 1.43
C PHE A 215 -11.15 11.36 1.64
N MET A 216 -11.79 10.35 2.23
CA MET A 216 -13.22 10.30 2.53
C MET A 216 -13.44 10.58 4.03
N GLY A 217 -14.23 11.60 4.35
CA GLY A 217 -14.51 11.96 5.75
C GLY A 217 -15.64 11.11 6.35
N ASP A 218 -15.47 10.64 7.59
CA ASP A 218 -16.56 10.04 8.38
C ASP A 218 -16.83 10.83 9.67
N GLY A 219 -18.10 10.95 10.06
CA GLY A 219 -18.51 11.68 11.25
C GLY A 219 -18.37 13.20 11.12
N TYR A 220 -18.30 13.75 9.90
CA TYR A 220 -18.44 15.20 9.68
C TYR A 220 -19.87 15.50 9.26
N THR A 221 -20.58 16.30 10.05
CA THR A 221 -21.92 16.81 9.71
C THR A 221 -21.87 17.83 8.56
N LEU A 222 -23.04 18.20 8.01
CA LEU A 222 -23.14 19.21 6.93
C LEU A 222 -22.57 20.57 7.37
N GLU A 223 -22.79 20.91 8.64
CA GLU A 223 -22.28 22.08 9.34
C GLU A 223 -20.75 22.05 9.51
N GLU A 224 -20.15 20.86 9.54
CA GLU A 224 -18.71 20.63 9.68
C GLU A 224 -17.97 20.52 8.33
N ARG A 225 -18.63 20.75 7.19
CA ARG A 225 -18.03 20.72 5.85
C ARG A 225 -16.73 21.52 5.73
N ASP A 226 -16.69 22.71 6.29
CA ASP A 226 -15.50 23.57 6.22
C ASP A 226 -14.41 23.15 7.23
N LYS A 227 -14.77 22.43 8.31
CA LYS A 227 -13.80 21.70 9.16
C LYS A 227 -13.18 20.55 8.36
N PHE A 228 -14.00 19.73 7.69
CA PHE A 228 -13.53 18.62 6.86
C PHE A 228 -12.48 19.07 5.84
N PHE A 229 -12.79 20.06 4.99
CA PHE A 229 -11.84 20.51 3.97
C PHE A 229 -10.59 21.19 4.56
N LYS A 230 -10.69 21.82 5.73
CA LYS A 230 -9.52 22.34 6.47
C LYS A 230 -8.62 21.21 6.97
N ASP A 231 -9.20 20.17 7.56
CA ASP A 231 -8.46 19.01 8.07
C ASP A 231 -7.84 18.19 6.94
N MET A 232 -8.57 17.91 5.85
CA MET A 232 -7.98 17.22 4.69
C MET A 232 -6.82 18.02 4.10
N LYS A 233 -6.96 19.35 3.97
CA LYS A 233 -5.88 20.20 3.46
C LYS A 233 -4.65 20.21 4.38
N ARG A 234 -4.83 20.18 5.70
CA ARG A 234 -3.72 20.02 6.67
C ARG A 234 -3.03 18.68 6.47
N LEU A 235 -3.77 17.56 6.55
CA LEU A 235 -3.21 16.21 6.41
C LEU A 235 -2.42 16.06 5.09
N VAL A 236 -2.98 16.54 3.97
CA VAL A 236 -2.32 16.55 2.65
C VAL A 236 -1.05 17.40 2.63
N ASN A 237 -1.09 18.62 3.19
CA ASN A 237 0.09 19.48 3.30
C ASN A 237 1.19 18.81 4.13
N ASP A 238 0.87 18.28 5.30
CA ASP A 238 1.84 17.69 6.21
C ASP A 238 2.52 16.45 5.59
N MET A 239 1.78 15.64 4.82
CA MET A 239 2.31 14.46 4.12
C MET A 239 3.18 14.79 2.90
N PHE A 240 2.68 15.67 2.02
CA PHE A 240 3.25 15.87 0.68
C PHE A 240 4.06 17.15 0.54
N VAL A 241 3.60 18.27 1.11
CA VAL A 241 4.29 19.57 1.01
C VAL A 241 5.42 19.63 2.05
N GLY A 242 5.19 19.07 3.23
CA GLY A 242 6.15 19.04 4.33
C GLY A 242 7.43 18.27 3.99
N ASP A 243 7.35 16.94 3.88
CA ASP A 243 8.55 16.10 3.90
C ASP A 243 8.36 14.69 3.29
N THR A 244 7.52 13.84 3.91
CA THR A 244 7.51 12.37 3.73
C THR A 244 7.40 11.87 2.30
N PHE A 245 6.45 12.43 1.53
CA PHE A 245 6.18 12.02 0.16
C PHE A 245 6.55 13.13 -0.86
N GLN A 246 7.32 14.13 -0.45
CA GLN A 246 7.62 15.35 -1.22
C GLN A 246 8.38 15.07 -2.53
N SER A 247 9.39 14.19 -2.51
CA SER A 247 10.12 13.75 -3.72
C SER A 247 9.17 13.19 -4.79
N PHE A 248 8.08 12.58 -4.35
CA PHE A 248 7.12 11.81 -5.14
C PHE A 248 5.84 12.59 -5.48
N LEU A 249 5.66 13.82 -4.98
CA LEU A 249 4.40 14.58 -5.13
C LEU A 249 3.90 14.66 -6.59
N PRO A 250 4.73 14.94 -7.61
CA PRO A 250 4.30 14.95 -9.01
C PRO A 250 3.69 13.64 -9.55
N LEU A 251 3.85 12.51 -8.84
CA LEU A 251 3.27 11.22 -9.21
C LEU A 251 1.82 11.04 -8.74
N TYR A 252 1.36 11.87 -7.80
CA TYR A 252 0.08 11.71 -7.11
C TYR A 252 -0.95 12.76 -7.48
N ASN A 253 -2.20 12.34 -7.46
CA ASN A 253 -3.34 13.22 -7.25
C ASN A 253 -3.95 12.92 -5.87
N VAL A 254 -4.54 13.93 -5.24
CA VAL A 254 -5.28 13.72 -3.99
C VAL A 254 -6.63 14.41 -4.09
N HIS A 255 -7.70 13.62 -3.95
CA HIS A 255 -9.08 14.05 -3.91
C HIS A 255 -9.58 14.01 -2.46
N ALA A 256 -10.41 14.97 -2.07
CA ALA A 256 -11.17 14.94 -0.83
C ALA A 256 -12.66 14.82 -1.16
N LEU A 257 -13.28 13.73 -0.72
CA LEU A 257 -14.72 13.49 -0.78
C LEU A 257 -15.32 13.84 0.58
N PHE A 258 -16.06 14.95 0.62
CA PHE A 258 -17.00 15.21 1.69
C PHE A 258 -18.28 14.40 1.43
N ARG A 259 -18.71 13.61 2.42
CA ARG A 259 -20.05 13.00 2.48
C ARG A 259 -20.64 13.26 3.86
N PRO A 260 -21.68 14.10 4.00
CA PRO A 260 -22.18 14.50 5.31
C PRO A 260 -22.76 13.33 6.09
N SER A 261 -22.26 13.15 7.31
CA SER A 261 -22.81 12.27 8.33
C SER A 261 -23.97 12.96 9.07
N LYS A 262 -24.86 12.19 9.72
CA LYS A 262 -25.94 12.77 10.55
C LYS A 262 -25.46 13.08 11.96
N GLU A 263 -24.47 12.34 12.44
CA GLU A 263 -23.83 12.53 13.74
C GLU A 263 -22.37 12.98 13.56
N SER A 264 -21.86 13.72 14.55
CA SER A 264 -20.46 14.16 14.60
C SER A 264 -19.56 13.18 15.33
N GLY A 265 -18.33 13.00 14.83
CA GLY A 265 -17.31 12.09 15.36
C GLY A 265 -17.58 10.61 15.09
N ILE A 266 -16.64 9.76 15.51
CA ILE A 266 -16.72 8.30 15.34
C ILE A 266 -17.41 7.61 16.54
N GLY A 267 -17.66 6.30 16.40
CA GLY A 267 -18.18 5.43 17.46
C GLY A 267 -17.10 4.86 18.41
N THR A 268 -17.52 4.29 19.54
CA THR A 268 -16.64 3.66 20.54
C THR A 268 -17.32 2.44 21.18
N ASN A 269 -16.57 1.62 21.92
CA ASN A 269 -17.10 0.44 22.63
C ASN A 269 -17.89 -0.52 21.71
N GLY A 270 -17.39 -0.74 20.49
CA GLY A 270 -17.99 -1.62 19.47
C GLY A 270 -19.25 -1.06 18.81
N LYS A 271 -19.61 0.21 19.06
CA LYS A 271 -20.84 0.85 18.56
C LYS A 271 -20.50 2.04 17.68
N TRP A 272 -20.81 1.92 16.39
CA TRP A 272 -20.79 3.03 15.43
C TRP A 272 -21.96 4.00 15.64
N LYS A 273 -21.78 5.23 15.18
CA LYS A 273 -22.81 6.27 15.03
C LYS A 273 -23.49 6.16 13.65
N ASP A 274 -24.55 6.93 13.41
CA ASP A 274 -25.22 7.05 12.09
C ASP A 274 -24.42 7.98 11.14
N THR A 275 -23.19 7.54 10.84
CA THR A 275 -22.23 8.22 9.97
C THR A 275 -22.10 7.55 8.60
N SER A 276 -21.47 8.26 7.66
CA SER A 276 -21.36 7.94 6.23
C SER A 276 -20.77 6.56 5.94
N PHE A 277 -19.77 6.16 6.73
CA PHE A 277 -18.99 4.91 6.60
C PHE A 277 -18.96 4.10 7.90
N ARG A 278 -19.50 4.65 9.00
CA ARG A 278 -19.64 3.99 10.31
C ARG A 278 -18.29 3.58 10.91
N LEU A 279 -17.38 4.53 11.04
CA LEU A 279 -16.14 4.33 11.76
C LEU A 279 -16.37 4.19 13.27
N TYR A 280 -15.68 3.26 13.92
CA TYR A 280 -15.76 3.06 15.36
C TYR A 280 -14.48 2.44 15.96
N ARG A 281 -14.34 2.54 17.29
CA ARG A 281 -13.34 1.84 18.11
C ARG A 281 -14.01 0.69 18.88
N ASP A 282 -13.34 -0.45 19.02
CA ASP A 282 -13.86 -1.60 19.79
C ASP A 282 -14.04 -1.30 21.30
N GLY A 283 -13.23 -0.39 21.84
CA GLY A 283 -13.27 0.04 23.24
C GLY A 283 -13.01 1.54 23.38
N THR A 284 -12.25 1.92 24.40
CA THR A 284 -11.77 3.30 24.67
C THR A 284 -10.31 3.50 24.26
N GLU A 285 -9.66 2.46 23.75
CA GLU A 285 -8.25 2.42 23.39
C GLU A 285 -7.92 3.32 22.19
N LEU A 286 -6.82 4.07 22.30
CA LEU A 286 -6.24 4.81 21.18
C LEU A 286 -5.42 3.87 20.28
N ARG A 287 -6.12 2.96 19.61
CA ARG A 287 -5.58 1.91 18.73
C ARG A 287 -6.33 1.83 17.39
N GLY A 288 -7.06 0.75 17.14
CA GLY A 288 -7.71 0.48 15.86
C GLY A 288 -8.95 1.34 15.64
N ILE A 289 -9.22 1.67 14.38
CA ILE A 289 -10.51 2.22 13.94
C ILE A 289 -11.00 1.32 12.81
N TYR A 290 -12.25 0.87 12.94
CA TYR A 290 -12.87 -0.16 12.11
C TYR A 290 -14.04 0.41 11.32
N VAL A 291 -14.38 -0.20 10.19
CA VAL A 291 -15.39 0.30 9.24
C VAL A 291 -16.62 -0.62 9.25
N ALA A 292 -17.75 -0.19 9.81
CA ALA A 292 -18.97 -1.00 9.80
C ALA A 292 -19.79 -0.90 8.49
N ASN A 293 -19.38 -0.04 7.54
CA ASN A 293 -19.95 -0.01 6.17
C ASN A 293 -18.87 0.13 5.06
N PRO A 294 -18.02 -0.89 4.84
CA PRO A 294 -16.99 -0.84 3.79
C PRO A 294 -17.59 -0.81 2.37
N ARG A 295 -18.83 -1.29 2.19
CA ARG A 295 -19.53 -1.23 0.89
C ARG A 295 -19.77 0.22 0.46
N ALA A 296 -20.27 1.07 1.36
CA ALA A 296 -20.47 2.49 1.08
C ALA A 296 -19.15 3.22 0.78
N ALA A 297 -18.06 2.86 1.48
CA ALA A 297 -16.73 3.44 1.25
C ALA A 297 -16.16 3.08 -0.13
N ARG A 298 -16.26 1.80 -0.56
CA ARG A 298 -15.90 1.36 -1.92
C ARG A 298 -16.66 2.15 -2.98
N GLN A 299 -17.99 2.20 -2.86
CA GLN A 299 -18.88 2.88 -3.81
C GLN A 299 -18.62 4.40 -3.87
N ALA A 300 -18.35 5.03 -2.73
CA ALA A 300 -18.02 6.44 -2.65
C ALA A 300 -16.70 6.77 -3.40
N CYS A 301 -15.63 6.01 -3.15
CA CYS A 301 -14.35 6.22 -3.83
C CYS A 301 -14.45 5.93 -5.34
N GLN A 302 -15.14 4.86 -5.74
CA GLN A 302 -15.39 4.55 -7.15
C GLN A 302 -16.20 5.64 -7.88
N ALA A 303 -17.06 6.36 -7.16
CA ALA A 303 -17.88 7.44 -7.71
C ALA A 303 -17.14 8.78 -7.89
N VAL A 304 -15.92 8.93 -7.33
CA VAL A 304 -15.05 10.10 -7.58
C VAL A 304 -14.63 10.19 -9.04
N GLY A 305 -14.28 9.06 -9.65
CA GLY A 305 -13.91 8.97 -11.06
C GLY A 305 -13.27 7.65 -11.43
N ARG A 306 -13.37 7.27 -12.72
CA ARG A 306 -12.95 5.95 -13.25
C ARG A 306 -11.49 5.58 -12.96
N TYR A 307 -10.61 6.57 -12.87
CA TYR A 307 -9.18 6.39 -12.60
C TYR A 307 -8.75 7.04 -11.28
N SER A 308 -9.69 7.63 -10.54
CA SER A 308 -9.46 8.61 -9.48
C SER A 308 -9.46 8.00 -8.08
N CYS A 309 -9.28 6.68 -7.98
CA CYS A 309 -9.39 5.87 -6.77
C CYS A 309 -8.42 4.66 -6.83
N ASP A 310 -7.11 4.90 -6.71
CA ASP A 310 -6.12 3.85 -6.46
C ASP A 310 -6.02 3.49 -4.96
N PHE A 311 -6.24 4.47 -4.08
CA PHE A 311 -6.08 4.33 -2.63
C PHE A 311 -7.22 5.02 -1.86
N PRO A 312 -8.24 4.26 -1.41
CA PRO A 312 -9.30 4.81 -0.58
C PRO A 312 -8.79 5.03 0.86
N SER A 313 -8.92 6.25 1.36
CA SER A 313 -8.54 6.61 2.74
C SER A 313 -9.76 7.11 3.50
N LEU A 314 -9.94 6.64 4.73
CA LEU A 314 -11.06 6.99 5.60
C LEU A 314 -10.54 7.81 6.78
N ILE A 315 -10.96 9.08 6.88
CA ILE A 315 -10.52 10.00 7.93
C ILE A 315 -11.70 10.27 8.87
N GLY A 316 -11.65 9.71 10.08
CA GLY A 316 -12.65 9.96 11.11
C GLY A 316 -12.53 11.37 11.71
N ASN A 317 -13.67 12.01 11.98
CA ASN A 317 -13.77 13.29 12.70
C ASN A 317 -13.49 13.14 14.21
N ASP A 318 -12.36 12.52 14.54
CA ASP A 318 -11.90 12.21 15.90
C ASP A 318 -10.62 13.01 16.19
N PRO A 319 -10.43 13.55 17.42
CA PRO A 319 -9.26 14.36 17.76
C PRO A 319 -8.07 13.54 18.27
N TYR A 320 -8.18 12.21 18.39
CA TYR A 320 -7.18 11.34 19.03
C TYR A 320 -6.59 10.29 18.07
N TYR A 321 -5.55 9.59 18.52
CA TYR A 321 -4.81 8.59 17.78
C TYR A 321 -5.70 7.41 17.44
N GLY A 322 -5.74 7.05 16.17
CA GLY A 322 -6.27 5.79 15.73
C GLY A 322 -6.17 5.63 14.22
N GLY A 323 -6.28 4.39 13.78
CA GLY A 323 -6.20 4.04 12.37
C GLY A 323 -5.96 2.56 12.17
N LEU A 324 -5.84 2.18 10.90
CA LEU A 324 -5.58 0.81 10.46
C LEU A 324 -5.21 0.84 8.97
N GLY A 325 -4.20 0.08 8.58
CA GLY A 325 -3.89 -0.24 7.19
C GLY A 325 -4.63 -1.48 6.70
N GLY A 326 -4.78 -1.62 5.39
CA GLY A 326 -5.45 -2.76 4.77
C GLY A 326 -6.04 -2.40 3.42
N GLU A 327 -7.33 -2.71 3.22
CA GLU A 327 -8.10 -2.23 2.06
C GLU A 327 -8.23 -0.70 2.06
N PHE A 328 -8.51 -0.13 3.24
CA PHE A 328 -8.60 1.30 3.47
C PHE A 328 -7.38 1.77 4.26
N VAL A 329 -6.92 2.97 3.95
CA VAL A 329 -5.98 3.72 4.81
C VAL A 329 -6.82 4.49 5.83
N ILE A 330 -6.92 4.00 7.07
CA ILE A 330 -7.78 4.60 8.09
C ILE A 330 -6.94 5.48 9.03
N SER A 331 -7.40 6.70 9.30
CA SER A 331 -6.83 7.58 10.31
C SER A 331 -7.85 8.58 10.87
N THR A 332 -7.41 9.57 11.66
CA THR A 332 -8.27 10.57 12.33
C THR A 332 -7.92 12.01 11.96
N SER A 333 -8.81 12.92 12.35
CA SER A 333 -8.61 14.36 12.27
C SER A 333 -7.64 14.91 13.33
N SER A 334 -6.98 14.09 14.16
CA SER A 334 -6.06 14.61 15.19
C SER A 334 -5.01 15.55 14.60
N ASN A 335 -4.75 16.66 15.31
CA ASN A 335 -3.68 17.61 14.98
C ASN A 335 -2.28 17.08 15.35
N LYS A 336 -2.21 16.04 16.18
CA LYS A 336 -0.98 15.46 16.73
C LYS A 336 -0.66 14.11 16.08
N SER A 337 -1.60 13.18 16.15
CA SER A 337 -1.41 11.78 15.77
C SER A 337 -2.00 11.42 14.40
N GLY A 338 -2.94 12.20 13.86
CA GLY A 338 -3.63 11.90 12.60
C GLY A 338 -2.66 11.76 11.44
N THR A 339 -1.84 12.78 11.19
CA THR A 339 -0.78 12.73 10.17
C THR A 339 0.25 11.61 10.43
N VAL A 340 0.59 11.33 11.69
CA VAL A 340 1.57 10.29 12.08
C VAL A 340 1.10 8.90 11.68
N VAL A 341 -0.14 8.54 12.03
CA VAL A 341 -0.74 7.26 11.64
C VAL A 341 -0.99 7.21 10.14
N LEU A 342 -1.58 8.26 9.56
CA LEU A 342 -1.92 8.34 8.14
C LEU A 342 -0.72 8.13 7.21
N ARG A 343 0.46 8.70 7.52
CA ARG A 343 1.70 8.46 6.76
C ARG A 343 2.12 7.00 6.78
N HIS A 344 2.00 6.35 7.94
CA HIS A 344 2.43 4.97 8.16
C HIS A 344 1.54 3.98 7.40
N GLU A 345 0.22 4.05 7.62
CA GLU A 345 -0.76 3.17 6.95
C GLU A 345 -0.78 3.40 5.43
N LEU A 346 -0.67 4.65 4.97
CA LEU A 346 -0.54 4.96 3.54
C LEU A 346 0.77 4.38 2.96
N GLY A 347 1.84 4.34 3.75
CA GLY A 347 3.10 3.70 3.36
C GLY A 347 2.94 2.21 3.06
N HIS A 348 2.24 1.45 3.92
CA HIS A 348 1.92 0.03 3.66
C HIS A 348 1.03 -0.19 2.43
N SER A 349 0.15 0.76 2.11
CA SER A 349 -0.67 0.69 0.89
C SER A 349 0.14 1.04 -0.37
N LEU A 350 0.99 2.07 -0.31
CA LEU A 350 1.79 2.54 -1.45
C LEU A 350 2.88 1.55 -1.87
N ILE A 351 3.52 0.87 -0.91
CA ILE A 351 4.62 -0.07 -1.15
C ILE A 351 4.45 -1.40 -0.41
N ASN A 352 4.94 -2.48 -1.02
CA ASN A 352 5.19 -3.73 -0.30
C ASN A 352 6.37 -3.50 0.66
N VAL A 353 6.04 -3.08 1.87
CA VAL A 353 6.93 -2.67 2.95
C VAL A 353 6.45 -3.30 4.24
N GLY A 354 7.39 -3.80 5.04
CA GLY A 354 7.11 -4.37 6.33
C GLY A 354 7.29 -3.38 7.47
N GLU A 355 6.78 -3.78 8.63
CA GLU A 355 7.03 -3.14 9.91
C GLU A 355 8.52 -3.17 10.27
N GLU A 356 8.98 -2.12 10.93
CA GLU A 356 10.34 -2.03 11.48
C GLU A 356 10.36 -1.78 12.99
N TYR A 357 9.25 -1.33 13.60
CA TYR A 357 9.09 -1.39 15.05
C TYR A 357 8.89 -2.84 15.52
N ASP A 358 9.11 -3.12 16.80
CA ASP A 358 9.01 -4.49 17.35
C ASP A 358 7.57 -4.84 17.79
N GLY A 359 7.17 -6.09 17.61
CA GLY A 359 5.88 -6.63 18.05
C GLY A 359 4.73 -6.57 17.03
N GLY A 360 4.98 -6.05 15.83
CA GLY A 360 4.04 -6.06 14.71
C GLY A 360 3.82 -7.47 14.12
N GLN A 361 3.13 -7.53 12.98
CA GLN A 361 2.78 -8.79 12.30
C GLN A 361 3.47 -8.98 10.94
N VAL A 362 3.81 -7.89 10.22
CA VAL A 362 4.16 -7.93 8.79
C VAL A 362 5.61 -7.50 8.54
N TYR A 363 6.58 -8.38 8.78
CA TYR A 363 8.01 -8.10 8.52
C TYR A 363 8.44 -8.56 7.11
N SER A 364 7.88 -7.97 6.05
CA SER A 364 8.10 -8.39 4.66
C SER A 364 8.50 -7.23 3.74
N GLY A 365 8.25 -7.32 2.44
CA GLY A 365 8.53 -6.22 1.52
C GLY A 365 10.01 -5.95 1.24
N VAL A 366 10.33 -4.69 0.91
CA VAL A 366 11.67 -4.25 0.49
C VAL A 366 12.66 -4.05 1.64
N ASN A 367 12.16 -3.66 2.81
CA ASN A 367 12.94 -3.20 3.97
C ASN A 367 13.19 -4.27 5.04
N ALA A 368 12.47 -5.40 5.02
CA ALA A 368 12.67 -6.49 5.97
C ALA A 368 13.38 -7.70 5.33
N GLU A 369 14.38 -8.27 6.02
CA GLU A 369 15.04 -9.53 5.66
C GLU A 369 14.81 -10.59 6.75
N ARG A 370 14.64 -11.87 6.39
CA ARG A 370 14.28 -12.97 7.31
C ARG A 370 15.25 -14.15 7.31
N TRP A 371 16.02 -14.35 6.24
CA TRP A 371 16.67 -15.63 5.98
C TRP A 371 18.19 -15.59 6.13
N SER A 372 18.85 -14.53 5.65
CA SER A 372 20.31 -14.43 5.72
C SER A 372 20.81 -13.00 5.52
N ILE A 373 21.69 -12.57 6.42
CA ILE A 373 22.39 -11.28 6.31
C ILE A 373 23.24 -11.17 5.03
N GLN A 374 23.67 -12.30 4.45
CA GLN A 374 24.56 -12.31 3.27
C GLN A 374 23.84 -12.01 1.95
N ASN A 375 22.53 -12.30 1.91
CA ASN A 375 21.65 -12.18 0.74
C ASN A 375 20.63 -11.05 0.90
N VAL A 376 20.92 -10.06 1.75
CA VAL A 376 20.04 -8.95 2.07
C VAL A 376 19.63 -8.13 0.83
N LYS A 377 18.35 -7.76 0.77
CA LYS A 377 17.71 -7.11 -0.39
C LYS A 377 18.32 -5.74 -0.74
N TRP A 378 18.76 -4.99 0.27
CA TRP A 378 19.33 -3.64 0.14
C TRP A 378 20.87 -3.61 0.08
N LYS A 379 21.49 -4.64 -0.50
CA LYS A 379 22.96 -4.81 -0.54
C LYS A 379 23.72 -3.65 -1.19
N HIS A 380 23.09 -2.95 -2.13
CA HIS A 380 23.55 -1.75 -2.84
C HIS A 380 23.36 -0.44 -2.06
N TRP A 381 22.63 -0.47 -0.94
CA TRP A 381 22.48 0.64 0.00
C TRP A 381 23.41 0.55 1.21
N LEU A 382 23.89 -0.65 1.56
CA LEU A 382 24.78 -0.87 2.72
C LEU A 382 25.95 0.11 2.76
N THR A 383 26.22 0.66 3.94
CA THR A 383 27.39 1.51 4.21
C THR A 383 28.69 0.71 4.09
N ASP A 384 28.68 -0.54 4.54
CA ASP A 384 29.83 -1.46 4.47
C ASP A 384 29.65 -2.49 3.35
N LYS A 385 30.74 -2.79 2.63
CA LYS A 385 30.76 -3.80 1.54
C LYS A 385 30.48 -5.23 2.01
N VAL A 386 30.59 -5.49 3.32
CA VAL A 386 30.35 -6.79 3.95
C VAL A 386 29.15 -6.63 4.90
N PRO A 387 28.06 -7.39 4.73
CA PRO A 387 26.91 -7.33 5.62
C PRO A 387 27.27 -7.61 7.08
N ARG A 388 26.76 -6.76 7.99
CA ARG A 388 27.01 -6.79 9.43
C ARG A 388 25.67 -6.75 10.17
N GLU A 389 25.51 -7.63 11.16
CA GLU A 389 24.43 -7.50 12.15
C GLU A 389 24.87 -6.49 13.22
N GLU A 390 24.05 -5.46 13.46
CA GLU A 390 24.20 -4.55 14.59
C GLU A 390 23.53 -5.19 15.81
N LYS A 391 24.30 -5.66 16.80
CA LYS A 391 23.83 -6.62 17.81
C LYS A 391 23.06 -5.97 18.98
N ASN A 392 21.77 -6.31 19.09
CA ASN A 392 20.90 -6.05 20.24
C ASN A 392 20.07 -7.30 20.59
N VAL A 393 19.29 -7.21 21.67
CA VAL A 393 18.27 -8.18 22.06
C VAL A 393 17.06 -7.47 22.65
N LEU A 394 15.86 -7.93 22.30
CA LEU A 394 14.61 -7.50 22.91
C LEU A 394 14.36 -8.35 24.17
N ARG A 395 14.24 -7.69 25.33
CA ARG A 395 14.05 -8.31 26.66
C ARG A 395 12.60 -8.26 27.13
N VAL A 396 11.88 -7.22 26.75
CA VAL A 396 10.44 -7.04 27.00
C VAL A 396 9.77 -6.65 25.70
N GLN A 397 8.65 -7.28 25.38
CA GLN A 397 7.72 -6.90 24.34
C GLN A 397 6.32 -7.15 24.89
N ASP A 398 5.64 -6.08 25.31
CA ASP A 398 4.38 -6.18 26.04
C ASP A 398 3.37 -5.17 25.48
N TYR A 399 2.19 -5.65 25.12
CA TYR A 399 1.07 -4.83 24.66
C TYR A 399 0.03 -4.73 25.77
N ALA A 400 0.42 -4.07 26.86
CA ALA A 400 -0.33 -4.02 28.12
C ALA A 400 -1.82 -3.67 27.95
N TRP A 401 -2.13 -2.65 27.13
CA TRP A 401 -3.46 -2.02 27.02
C TRP A 401 -4.15 -1.85 28.40
N TYR A 402 -3.37 -1.45 29.39
CA TYR A 402 -3.73 -1.56 30.80
C TYR A 402 -4.14 -0.22 31.41
N ASP A 403 -5.38 -0.10 31.89
CA ASP A 403 -5.85 1.04 32.66
C ASP A 403 -5.13 1.07 34.02
N LEU A 404 -4.28 2.08 34.21
CA LEU A 404 -3.44 2.23 35.40
C LEU A 404 -4.25 2.48 36.69
N LYS A 405 -5.54 2.82 36.57
CA LYS A 405 -6.50 2.90 37.69
C LYS A 405 -6.70 1.54 38.37
N GLN A 406 -6.43 0.43 37.69
CA GLN A 406 -6.52 -0.93 38.24
C GLN A 406 -5.37 -1.27 39.20
N GLY A 407 -4.23 -0.56 39.12
CA GLY A 407 -3.10 -0.71 40.04
C GLY A 407 -1.72 -0.64 39.36
N PRO A 408 -0.64 -1.00 40.08
CA PRO A 408 0.71 -1.07 39.51
C PRO A 408 0.85 -2.23 38.51
N TYR A 409 1.17 -1.91 37.26
CA TYR A 409 1.50 -2.90 36.23
C TYR A 409 2.98 -3.29 36.33
N LYS A 410 3.29 -4.59 36.33
CA LYS A 410 4.64 -5.11 36.60
C LYS A 410 5.09 -6.13 35.56
N ILE A 411 6.23 -5.86 34.94
CA ILE A 411 6.81 -6.72 33.91
C ILE A 411 8.18 -7.24 34.42
N PRO A 412 8.27 -8.52 34.85
CA PRO A 412 9.55 -9.13 35.17
C PRO A 412 10.31 -9.49 33.89
N PHE A 413 11.62 -9.26 33.87
CA PHE A 413 12.51 -9.68 32.78
C PHE A 413 13.83 -10.23 33.32
N LYS A 414 14.66 -10.79 32.43
CA LYS A 414 16.00 -11.29 32.78
C LYS A 414 17.04 -10.69 31.85
N SER A 415 18.19 -10.29 32.41
CA SER A 415 19.39 -9.99 31.62
C SER A 415 20.49 -11.01 31.87
N ASP A 416 21.28 -11.28 30.83
CA ASP A 416 22.50 -12.08 30.91
C ASP A 416 23.74 -11.26 31.33
N GLY A 417 23.61 -9.92 31.41
CA GLY A 417 24.68 -8.99 31.78
C GLY A 417 25.78 -8.81 30.73
N GLN A 418 25.58 -9.27 29.49
CA GLN A 418 26.61 -9.20 28.43
C GLN A 418 26.59 -7.87 27.67
N PHE A 419 25.41 -7.27 27.54
CA PHE A 419 25.17 -6.03 26.79
C PHE A 419 25.76 -4.81 27.51
N LYS A 420 25.72 -3.64 26.86
CA LYS A 420 26.42 -2.43 27.29
C LYS A 420 25.51 -1.23 27.46
N ARG A 421 24.43 -1.14 26.69
CA ARG A 421 23.42 -0.06 26.76
C ARG A 421 22.01 -0.64 26.75
N TRP A 422 21.01 0.15 27.08
CA TRP A 422 19.60 -0.22 26.94
C TRP A 422 18.72 0.95 26.49
N SER A 423 17.56 0.61 25.93
CA SER A 423 16.46 1.54 25.63
C SER A 423 15.15 0.91 26.11
N LEU A 424 14.42 1.65 26.95
CA LEU A 424 13.06 1.34 27.37
C LEU A 424 12.13 2.33 26.67
N LYS A 425 11.29 1.83 25.76
CA LYS A 425 10.29 2.63 25.04
C LYS A 425 8.90 2.21 25.46
N ILE A 426 8.01 3.17 25.65
CA ILE A 426 6.59 2.92 25.94
C ILE A 426 5.68 3.67 24.98
N SER A 427 4.41 3.28 24.95
CA SER A 427 3.33 4.17 24.51
C SER A 427 2.18 4.19 25.53
N HIS A 428 1.46 5.30 25.60
CA HIS A 428 0.47 5.59 26.64
C HIS A 428 -0.61 6.55 26.11
N SER A 429 -1.76 6.66 26.81
CA SER A 429 -2.79 7.68 26.54
C SER A 429 -3.34 8.29 27.83
N GLY A 430 -4.01 9.45 27.73
CA GLY A 430 -4.73 10.10 28.84
C GLY A 430 -3.88 10.70 29.96
N VAL A 431 -2.55 10.70 29.84
CA VAL A 431 -1.57 11.09 30.88
C VAL A 431 -1.06 12.53 30.67
N ASP A 432 -1.96 13.46 30.92
CA ASP A 432 -1.91 14.91 30.65
C ASP A 432 -0.95 15.74 31.51
N THR A 433 -0.38 15.17 32.58
CA THR A 433 0.50 15.88 33.51
C THR A 433 1.70 15.03 33.95
N ASP A 434 2.78 15.66 34.39
CA ASP A 434 3.96 14.95 34.92
C ASP A 434 3.65 14.09 36.16
N ASP A 435 2.57 14.38 36.87
CA ASP A 435 2.04 13.61 38.00
C ASP A 435 0.83 12.72 37.63
N SER A 436 0.62 12.45 36.34
CA SER A 436 -0.37 11.48 35.85
C SER A 436 0.11 10.03 35.86
N PHE A 437 1.43 9.81 35.84
CA PHE A 437 2.06 8.53 35.53
C PHE A 437 3.42 8.41 36.25
N GLU A 438 3.82 7.18 36.61
CA GLU A 438 5.15 6.90 37.16
C GLU A 438 5.74 5.62 36.56
N ALA A 439 7.03 5.64 36.23
CA ALA A 439 7.78 4.49 35.74
C ALA A 439 8.98 4.19 36.64
N TYR A 440 9.29 2.90 36.79
CA TYR A 440 10.33 2.38 37.67
C TYR A 440 11.10 1.22 37.03
N ILE A 441 12.40 1.16 37.31
CA ILE A 441 13.27 0.00 37.04
C ILE A 441 13.87 -0.44 38.37
N ASP A 442 13.63 -1.69 38.77
CA ASP A 442 14.11 -2.28 40.02
C ASP A 442 13.80 -1.42 41.28
N GLY A 443 12.66 -0.73 41.27
CA GLY A 443 12.23 0.19 42.33
C GLY A 443 12.86 1.59 42.28
N LYS A 444 13.84 1.85 41.40
CA LYS A 444 14.31 3.22 41.11
C LYS A 444 13.34 3.90 40.16
N ARG A 445 12.81 5.08 40.53
CA ARG A 445 11.98 5.93 39.66
C ARG A 445 12.80 6.39 38.44
N LEU A 446 12.14 6.49 37.29
CA LEU A 446 12.64 7.16 36.10
C LEU A 446 12.05 8.57 35.99
N ASP A 447 12.85 9.52 35.53
CA ASP A 447 12.41 10.90 35.29
C ASP A 447 11.52 10.97 34.03
N TRP A 448 10.46 11.76 34.06
CA TRP A 448 9.40 11.79 33.05
C TRP A 448 8.96 13.23 32.74
N THR A 449 8.46 13.44 31.53
CA THR A 449 7.66 14.63 31.18
C THR A 449 6.48 14.19 30.33
N SER A 450 5.28 14.67 30.68
CA SER A 450 4.05 14.43 29.93
C SER A 450 4.05 15.21 28.60
N PRO A 451 3.38 14.71 27.55
CA PRO A 451 3.13 15.49 26.35
C PRO A 451 2.16 16.68 26.55
N GLY A 452 1.44 16.74 27.68
CA GLY A 452 0.49 17.81 27.99
C GLY A 452 -0.91 17.64 27.39
N ASP A 453 -1.26 16.44 26.90
CA ASP A 453 -2.56 16.13 26.30
C ASP A 453 -3.03 14.68 26.60
N TYR A 454 -4.23 14.33 26.13
CA TYR A 454 -4.84 12.99 26.31
C TYR A 454 -4.53 12.01 25.17
N ASP A 455 -3.91 12.47 24.09
CA ASP A 455 -3.67 11.66 22.90
C ASP A 455 -2.62 10.57 23.19
N ARG A 456 -2.49 9.60 22.27
CA ARG A 456 -1.46 8.57 22.39
C ARG A 456 -0.11 9.15 22.02
N ASP A 457 0.89 8.91 22.86
CA ASP A 457 2.28 9.30 22.62
C ASP A 457 3.26 8.17 22.90
N PHE A 458 4.52 8.41 22.56
CA PHE A 458 5.65 7.49 22.74
C PHE A 458 6.80 8.20 23.45
N PHE A 459 7.41 7.53 24.42
CA PHE A 459 8.55 8.06 25.18
C PHE A 459 9.62 7.00 25.35
N GLU A 460 10.87 7.42 25.42
CA GLU A 460 12.05 6.55 25.47
C GLU A 460 13.03 6.98 26.56
N TRP A 461 13.37 6.07 27.47
CA TRP A 461 14.51 6.19 28.35
C TRP A 461 15.67 5.36 27.82
N THR A 462 16.89 5.88 27.93
CA THR A 462 18.11 5.12 27.57
C THR A 462 19.07 5.05 28.74
N GLY A 463 19.92 4.01 28.74
CA GLY A 463 21.00 3.85 29.70
C GLY A 463 22.31 3.50 29.01
N ASP A 464 23.39 4.18 29.42
CA ASP A 464 24.76 3.97 28.95
C ASP A 464 25.45 2.75 29.58
N LYS A 465 24.82 2.18 30.62
CA LYS A 465 25.25 1.02 31.38
C LYS A 465 24.19 -0.08 31.36
N GLY A 466 24.52 -1.21 30.74
CA GLY A 466 23.71 -2.43 30.65
C GLY A 466 23.35 -3.02 32.01
N PHE A 467 22.35 -3.91 32.01
CA PHE A 467 21.84 -4.52 33.23
C PHE A 467 22.84 -5.51 33.84
N THR A 468 22.64 -5.82 35.12
CA THR A 468 23.35 -6.93 35.78
C THR A 468 22.83 -8.27 35.26
N LYS A 469 23.63 -9.33 35.35
CA LYS A 469 23.11 -10.68 35.13
C LYS A 469 22.15 -11.05 36.25
N GLY A 470 20.87 -11.26 35.94
CA GLY A 470 19.86 -11.62 36.93
C GLY A 470 18.44 -11.31 36.50
N ASP A 471 17.56 -11.29 37.51
CA ASP A 471 16.14 -10.99 37.38
C ASP A 471 15.93 -9.51 37.71
N HIS A 472 15.13 -8.85 36.88
CA HIS A 472 14.86 -7.41 36.92
C HIS A 472 13.35 -7.15 36.76
N VAL A 473 12.88 -5.97 37.15
CA VAL A 473 11.45 -5.61 37.05
C VAL A 473 11.23 -4.18 36.56
N LEU A 474 10.37 -4.05 35.55
CA LEU A 474 9.72 -2.79 35.20
C LEU A 474 8.43 -2.66 36.01
N GLU A 475 8.17 -1.49 36.59
CA GLU A 475 6.91 -1.18 37.26
C GLU A 475 6.36 0.17 36.80
N PHE A 476 5.09 0.18 36.41
CA PHE A 476 4.36 1.36 35.95
C PHE A 476 3.15 1.61 36.84
N ARG A 477 2.87 2.87 37.18
CA ARG A 477 1.80 3.26 38.10
C ARG A 477 1.01 4.45 37.57
N GLN A 478 -0.24 4.55 38.01
CA GLN A 478 -0.97 5.80 38.00
C GLN A 478 -0.29 6.80 38.96
N GLY A 479 -0.08 8.04 38.49
CA GLY A 479 0.47 9.12 39.30
C GLY A 479 -0.57 9.78 40.22
N ALA A 480 -0.10 10.65 41.11
CA ALA A 480 -0.86 11.14 42.26
C ALA A 480 -2.09 12.01 41.93
N LYS A 481 -2.20 12.62 40.73
CA LYS A 481 -3.38 13.40 40.33
C LYS A 481 -4.18 12.73 39.21
N TYR A 482 -5.08 11.83 39.57
CA TYR A 482 -6.22 11.46 38.71
C TYR A 482 -7.48 12.15 39.24
N ASP A 483 -7.51 13.48 39.12
CA ASP A 483 -8.57 14.28 39.73
C ASP A 483 -9.83 14.34 38.85
N HIS A 484 -10.65 13.29 38.97
CA HIS A 484 -12.01 13.19 38.42
C HIS A 484 -12.98 14.30 38.89
N LYS A 485 -12.58 15.21 39.81
CA LYS A 485 -13.52 16.21 40.35
C LYS A 485 -13.86 17.34 39.39
N ASP A 486 -12.99 17.66 38.45
CA ASP A 486 -13.21 18.76 37.49
C ASP A 486 -14.00 18.30 36.25
N ASP A 487 -13.93 17.01 35.88
CA ASP A 487 -14.94 16.34 35.05
C ASP A 487 -14.96 14.81 35.31
N PRO A 488 -16.01 14.28 35.98
CA PRO A 488 -16.23 12.84 36.16
C PRO A 488 -17.15 12.21 35.09
N GLU A 489 -17.73 13.00 34.17
CA GLU A 489 -18.81 12.59 33.27
C GLU A 489 -18.54 12.91 31.78
N ASP A 490 -17.29 13.16 31.36
CA ASP A 490 -16.90 13.14 29.94
C ASP A 490 -16.53 11.72 29.44
N PRO A 491 -17.45 10.98 28.76
CA PRO A 491 -17.17 9.68 28.16
C PRO A 491 -16.32 9.76 26.87
N ALA A 492 -16.00 10.96 26.37
CA ALA A 492 -15.12 11.13 25.21
C ALA A 492 -13.63 11.22 25.60
N ARG A 493 -13.29 11.48 26.87
CA ARG A 493 -11.90 11.54 27.34
C ARG A 493 -11.22 10.15 27.33
N PRO A 494 -10.05 9.99 26.68
CA PRO A 494 -9.28 8.75 26.72
C PRO A 494 -8.86 8.33 28.14
N ILE A 495 -8.91 7.02 28.41
CA ILE A 495 -8.45 6.43 29.68
C ILE A 495 -6.93 6.56 29.87
N ARG A 496 -6.49 6.56 31.14
CA ARG A 496 -5.07 6.57 31.51
C ARG A 496 -4.45 5.18 31.37
N GLN A 497 -3.98 4.91 30.17
CA GLN A 497 -3.58 3.58 29.75
C GLN A 497 -2.07 3.51 29.51
N LEU A 498 -1.45 2.43 29.98
CA LEU A 498 -0.19 1.94 29.44
C LEU A 498 -0.52 1.07 28.22
N CYS A 499 -0.16 1.53 27.02
CA CYS A 499 -0.58 0.89 25.77
C CYS A 499 0.43 -0.17 25.32
N SER A 500 1.73 0.11 25.43
CA SER A 500 2.80 -0.85 25.09
C SER A 500 4.11 -0.55 25.81
N VAL A 501 4.97 -1.57 25.94
CA VAL A 501 6.33 -1.50 26.50
C VAL A 501 7.28 -2.36 25.66
N THR A 502 8.42 -1.80 25.26
CA THR A 502 9.55 -2.55 24.71
C THR A 502 10.86 -2.19 25.42
N LEU A 503 11.69 -3.20 25.72
CA LEU A 503 13.01 -3.01 26.35
C LEU A 503 14.08 -3.71 25.52
N HIS A 504 14.96 -2.94 24.88
CA HIS A 504 16.13 -3.45 24.18
C HIS A 504 17.39 -3.33 25.03
N GLU A 505 18.27 -4.31 24.93
CA GLU A 505 19.68 -4.21 25.33
C GLU A 505 20.59 -4.25 24.10
N PHE A 506 21.63 -3.41 24.06
CA PHE A 506 22.52 -3.21 22.91
C PHE A 506 23.99 -3.46 23.28
N MET A 507 24.78 -3.96 22.32
CA MET A 507 26.22 -4.08 22.46
C MET A 507 26.92 -2.70 22.43
N GLY A 508 28.24 -2.68 22.60
CA GLY A 508 29.04 -1.47 22.40
C GLY A 508 29.04 -1.01 20.93
N GLU A 509 29.53 0.20 20.66
CA GLU A 509 29.55 0.79 19.32
C GLU A 509 30.40 0.00 18.30
N ASP A 510 31.36 -0.78 18.81
CA ASP A 510 32.11 -1.79 18.07
C ASP A 510 31.19 -2.84 17.40
N GLN A 511 29.99 -3.06 17.94
CA GLN A 511 29.03 -4.09 17.51
C GLN A 511 27.58 -3.60 17.32
N TYR A 512 27.23 -2.36 17.71
CA TYR A 512 25.94 -1.72 17.39
C TYR A 512 26.10 -0.21 17.13
N ARG A 513 25.90 0.23 15.88
CA ARG A 513 25.99 1.65 15.49
C ARG A 513 24.63 2.36 15.60
N PHE A 514 24.53 3.32 16.51
CA PHE A 514 23.35 4.17 16.71
C PHE A 514 23.23 5.31 15.66
N ASP A 515 24.22 5.50 14.79
CA ASP A 515 24.15 6.50 13.71
C ASP A 515 23.07 6.12 12.69
N ASN A 516 22.05 6.98 12.58
CA ASN A 516 20.92 6.82 11.69
C ASN A 516 21.27 6.83 10.20
N ASN A 517 22.43 7.39 9.83
CA ASN A 517 22.94 7.41 8.45
C ASN A 517 23.57 6.07 8.04
N VAL A 518 23.84 5.16 8.99
CA VAL A 518 24.36 3.82 8.71
C VAL A 518 23.24 2.94 8.18
N ILE A 519 23.45 2.40 6.98
CA ILE A 519 22.63 1.35 6.39
C ILE A 519 23.35 0.02 6.60
N SER A 520 22.77 -0.84 7.42
CA SER A 520 23.35 -2.09 7.90
C SER A 520 22.24 -3.15 8.01
N LEU A 521 22.35 -4.08 8.96
CA LEU A 521 21.28 -5.01 9.33
C LEU A 521 21.00 -4.93 10.83
N TYR A 522 19.97 -4.16 11.16
CA TYR A 522 19.49 -3.98 12.53
C TYR A 522 18.42 -5.03 12.84
N PRO A 523 18.51 -5.79 13.93
CA PRO A 523 17.43 -6.69 14.33
C PRO A 523 16.14 -5.93 14.69
N THR A 524 15.02 -6.57 14.40
CA THR A 524 13.69 -6.28 14.95
C THR A 524 12.97 -7.61 15.14
N PHE A 525 12.00 -7.64 16.05
CA PHE A 525 11.33 -8.87 16.45
C PHE A 525 9.81 -8.74 16.25
N ASP A 526 9.15 -9.78 15.77
CA ASP A 526 7.70 -9.77 15.59
C ASP A 526 6.93 -10.10 16.88
N LEU A 527 5.59 -10.09 16.83
CA LEU A 527 4.73 -10.45 17.97
C LEU A 527 5.08 -11.81 18.62
N HIS A 528 5.72 -12.71 17.87
CA HIS A 528 6.14 -14.05 18.31
C HIS A 528 7.65 -14.11 18.67
N MET A 529 8.29 -12.96 18.89
CA MET A 529 9.72 -12.78 19.16
C MET A 529 10.64 -13.33 18.05
N ARG A 530 10.15 -13.51 16.82
CA ARG A 530 10.97 -14.00 15.69
C ARG A 530 11.81 -12.86 15.14
N LYS A 531 13.14 -13.00 15.20
CA LYS A 531 14.08 -12.00 14.65
C LYS A 531 13.97 -11.91 13.13
N THR A 532 13.84 -10.68 12.64
CA THR A 532 14.10 -10.26 11.26
C THR A 532 15.12 -9.11 11.28
N TRP A 533 15.55 -8.62 10.12
CA TRP A 533 16.44 -7.46 10.00
C TRP A 533 15.82 -6.34 9.19
N ARG A 534 16.21 -5.11 9.51
CA ARG A 534 15.84 -3.85 8.83
C ARG A 534 17.07 -2.98 8.55
N SER A 535 16.92 -1.94 7.74
CA SER A 535 18.06 -1.25 7.11
C SER A 535 18.79 -0.23 7.99
N ASN A 536 18.10 0.49 8.88
CA ASN A 536 18.64 1.63 9.65
C ASN A 536 18.36 1.48 11.16
N HIS A 537 19.00 2.29 12.01
CA HIS A 537 18.78 2.27 13.47
C HIS A 537 17.36 2.73 13.87
N GLU A 538 17.01 3.99 13.66
CA GLU A 538 15.66 4.55 13.86
C GLU A 538 15.20 5.44 12.67
N TYR A 539 16.03 5.56 11.62
CA TYR A 539 15.77 6.37 10.41
C TYR A 539 14.82 5.67 9.42
N CYS A 540 13.60 5.37 9.86
CA CYS A 540 12.49 5.01 8.98
C CYS A 540 11.15 5.30 9.67
N LEU A 541 10.18 5.86 8.95
CA LEU A 541 8.79 6.01 9.38
C LEU A 541 8.17 4.66 9.82
N MET A 542 8.53 3.56 9.14
CA MET A 542 8.10 2.19 9.48
C MET A 542 8.67 1.70 10.83
N ARG A 543 9.72 2.36 11.33
CA ARG A 543 10.38 2.07 12.61
C ARG A 543 9.91 3.00 13.71
N ASN A 544 9.86 4.29 13.39
CA ASN A 544 9.54 5.34 14.32
C ASN A 544 8.49 6.23 13.65
N MET A 545 7.21 6.02 13.97
CA MET A 545 6.08 6.71 13.32
C MET A 545 6.18 8.25 13.44
N ALA A 546 6.85 8.76 14.48
CA ALA A 546 7.12 10.19 14.66
C ALA A 546 8.16 10.76 13.65
N SER A 547 8.93 9.90 12.97
CA SER A 547 9.82 10.29 11.88
C SER A 547 9.01 10.67 10.64
N THR A 548 9.35 11.80 10.05
CA THR A 548 8.84 12.19 8.73
C THR A 548 9.50 11.43 7.57
N GLN A 549 10.59 10.70 7.81
CA GLN A 549 11.45 10.14 6.76
C GLN A 549 11.28 8.64 6.57
N LEU A 550 10.94 8.22 5.35
CA LEU A 550 11.19 6.85 4.87
C LEU A 550 12.70 6.63 4.70
N CYS A 551 13.20 5.45 5.06
CA CYS A 551 14.60 5.09 4.79
C CYS A 551 14.86 4.99 3.27
N SER A 552 16.12 5.05 2.84
CA SER A 552 16.48 5.00 1.41
C SER A 552 15.97 3.74 0.69
N VAL A 553 15.89 2.61 1.40
CA VAL A 553 15.36 1.34 0.88
C VAL A 553 13.85 1.43 0.60
N CYS A 554 13.09 2.07 1.49
CA CYS A 554 11.68 2.35 1.30
C CYS A 554 11.45 3.40 0.20
N LYS A 555 12.28 4.44 0.13
CA LYS A 555 12.19 5.48 -0.93
C LYS A 555 12.46 4.91 -2.33
N GLU A 556 13.48 4.06 -2.48
CA GLU A 556 13.73 3.35 -3.74
C GLU A 556 12.58 2.40 -4.10
N GLY A 557 12.10 1.62 -3.12
CA GLY A 557 10.93 0.77 -3.27
C GLY A 557 9.68 1.53 -3.71
N LEU A 558 9.50 2.77 -3.23
CA LEU A 558 8.39 3.65 -3.59
C LEU A 558 8.52 4.17 -5.01
N TRP A 559 9.71 4.64 -5.43
CA TRP A 559 9.95 5.01 -6.83
C TRP A 559 9.65 3.83 -7.78
N LEU A 560 10.20 2.64 -7.49
CA LEU A 560 10.01 1.45 -8.32
C LEU A 560 8.59 0.86 -8.27
N ARG A 561 7.77 1.20 -7.26
CA ARG A 561 6.36 0.80 -7.20
C ARG A 561 5.46 1.81 -7.90
N MET A 562 5.67 3.11 -7.72
CA MET A 562 4.90 4.15 -8.42
C MET A 562 5.19 4.13 -9.93
N LEU A 563 6.46 4.06 -10.34
CA LEU A 563 6.88 3.92 -11.75
C LEU A 563 6.53 2.55 -12.36
N SER A 564 5.99 1.60 -11.59
CA SER A 564 5.35 0.38 -12.14
C SER A 564 3.86 0.57 -12.48
N LYS A 565 3.26 1.71 -12.14
CA LYS A 565 1.87 2.10 -12.45
C LYS A 565 1.75 3.24 -13.46
N ILE A 566 2.77 4.10 -13.60
CA ILE A 566 2.71 5.35 -14.38
C ILE A 566 3.84 5.44 -15.42
N SER A 567 3.58 6.15 -16.51
CA SER A 567 4.56 6.54 -17.54
C SER A 567 5.20 7.87 -17.18
N LEU A 568 6.53 8.00 -17.38
CA LEU A 568 7.24 9.28 -17.27
C LEU A 568 6.82 10.31 -18.33
N LEU A 569 6.20 9.86 -19.43
CA LEU A 569 5.61 10.64 -20.50
C LEU A 569 4.08 10.65 -20.34
N ASP A 570 3.48 11.80 -20.09
CA ASP A 570 2.02 11.99 -20.00
C ASP A 570 1.35 12.01 -21.39
N GLU A 571 2.00 12.68 -22.34
CA GLU A 571 1.51 12.93 -23.68
C GLU A 571 2.68 13.30 -24.61
N LEU A 572 2.57 12.95 -25.89
CA LEU A 572 3.39 13.53 -26.96
C LEU A 572 2.50 14.48 -27.77
N GLN A 573 2.60 15.79 -27.51
CA GLN A 573 1.85 16.80 -28.25
C GLN A 573 2.57 17.11 -29.58
N ILE A 574 1.80 17.25 -30.65
CA ILE A 574 2.29 17.66 -31.97
C ILE A 574 1.52 18.91 -32.40
N GLU A 575 2.25 19.98 -32.70
CA GLU A 575 1.74 21.29 -33.10
C GLU A 575 2.15 21.58 -34.56
N CYS A 576 1.19 22.02 -35.38
CA CYS A 576 1.38 22.23 -36.81
C CYS A 576 1.78 23.67 -37.12
N HIS A 577 3.06 23.93 -37.43
CA HIS A 577 3.51 25.28 -37.78
C HIS A 577 3.35 25.56 -39.27
N ARG A 578 2.76 26.71 -39.61
CA ARG A 578 2.51 27.16 -40.99
C ARG A 578 3.16 28.52 -41.25
N GLY A 579 3.44 28.84 -42.51
CA GLY A 579 4.09 30.09 -42.89
C GLY A 579 3.27 31.34 -42.55
N GLU A 580 3.91 32.46 -42.19
CA GLU A 580 3.20 33.73 -41.93
C GLU A 580 2.87 34.52 -43.22
N GLY A 581 3.50 34.15 -44.34
CA GLY A 581 3.47 34.86 -45.61
C GLY A 581 2.10 34.93 -46.28
N LYS A 582 1.82 36.05 -46.97
CA LYS A 582 0.51 36.29 -47.64
C LYS A 582 0.16 35.33 -48.79
N LYS A 583 1.10 34.52 -49.28
CA LYS A 583 0.84 33.45 -50.25
C LYS A 583 0.74 32.06 -49.61
N ASP A 584 1.52 31.84 -48.55
CA ASP A 584 1.91 30.51 -48.08
C ASP A 584 1.31 30.20 -46.69
N LYS A 585 0.29 30.97 -46.29
CA LYS A 585 -0.37 30.92 -44.97
C LYS A 585 -1.07 29.61 -44.60
N HIS A 586 -1.12 28.68 -45.54
CA HIS A 586 -1.66 27.33 -45.37
C HIS A 586 -0.59 26.24 -45.57
N GLU A 587 0.63 26.60 -45.98
CA GLU A 587 1.72 25.64 -46.15
C GLU A 587 2.35 25.30 -44.80
N LEU A 588 2.44 24.00 -44.52
CA LEU A 588 3.07 23.44 -43.32
C LEU A 588 4.60 23.51 -43.46
N THR A 589 5.28 24.06 -42.47
CA THR A 589 6.74 24.29 -42.49
C THR A 589 7.49 23.41 -41.49
N SER A 590 6.95 23.21 -40.28
CA SER A 590 7.47 22.26 -39.31
C SER A 590 6.40 21.71 -38.37
N TYR A 591 6.76 20.63 -37.68
CA TYR A 591 6.04 20.05 -36.56
C TYR A 591 6.74 20.47 -35.26
N GLY A 592 6.06 21.23 -34.39
CA GLY A 592 6.47 21.38 -33.00
C GLY A 592 6.11 20.11 -32.24
N VAL A 593 7.09 19.33 -31.80
CA VAL A 593 6.84 18.08 -31.06
C VAL A 593 7.29 18.27 -29.62
N GLU A 594 6.38 18.04 -28.67
CA GLU A 594 6.63 18.20 -27.24
C GLU A 594 6.30 16.92 -26.47
N ALA A 595 7.32 16.33 -25.86
CA ALA A 595 7.18 15.29 -24.86
C ALA A 595 6.79 15.95 -23.52
N LYS A 596 5.50 15.87 -23.14
CA LYS A 596 5.04 16.30 -21.82
C LYS A 596 5.44 15.25 -20.79
N LEU A 597 6.42 15.59 -19.97
CA LEU A 597 6.92 14.73 -18.90
C LEU A 597 6.23 15.07 -17.58
N ILE A 598 6.16 14.09 -16.68
CA ILE A 598 5.84 14.36 -15.27
C ILE A 598 6.87 15.39 -14.74
N PRO A 599 6.48 16.44 -14.00
CA PRO A 599 7.38 17.54 -13.61
C PRO A 599 8.38 17.14 -12.51
N LEU A 600 9.40 16.36 -12.91
CA LEU A 600 10.52 15.86 -12.11
C LEU A 600 11.86 16.44 -12.60
N GLY A 601 12.91 16.35 -11.78
CA GLY A 601 14.25 16.84 -12.12
C GLY A 601 14.24 18.32 -12.51
N GLN A 602 14.71 18.64 -13.71
CA GLN A 602 14.69 20.01 -14.23
C GLN A 602 13.30 20.60 -14.48
N TYR A 603 12.24 19.79 -14.48
CA TYR A 603 10.86 20.25 -14.73
C TYR A 603 10.02 20.41 -13.47
N ARG A 604 10.57 20.21 -12.26
CA ARG A 604 9.88 20.57 -11.00
C ARG A 604 9.58 22.07 -10.97
N GLU A 605 8.35 22.43 -10.63
CA GLU A 605 7.94 23.83 -10.43
C GLU A 605 8.76 24.50 -9.32
N ASP A 606 8.81 23.86 -8.15
CA ASP A 606 9.70 24.27 -7.07
C ASP A 606 11.05 23.55 -7.20
N GLN A 607 12.02 24.23 -7.83
CA GLN A 607 13.40 23.74 -7.95
C GLN A 607 14.13 23.58 -6.60
N SER A 608 13.61 24.11 -5.47
CA SER A 608 14.19 23.86 -4.14
C SER A 608 13.91 22.43 -3.65
N LYS A 609 12.92 21.74 -4.23
CA LYS A 609 12.58 20.32 -3.93
C LYS A 609 13.35 19.32 -4.79
N ARG A 610 14.21 19.80 -5.69
CA ARG A 610 15.01 18.97 -6.58
C ARG A 610 16.21 18.40 -5.84
N LEU A 611 16.47 17.11 -5.99
CA LEU A 611 17.58 16.40 -5.34
C LEU A 611 18.91 16.67 -6.08
N GLY A 612 19.31 17.93 -6.10
CA GLY A 612 20.53 18.42 -6.74
C GLY A 612 20.53 18.28 -8.28
N LYS A 613 21.72 18.26 -8.87
CA LYS A 613 21.91 18.02 -10.31
C LYS A 613 21.85 16.53 -10.69
N GLU A 614 21.83 15.65 -9.69
CA GLU A 614 21.74 14.20 -9.87
C GLU A 614 20.32 13.80 -10.28
N GLU A 615 19.30 14.48 -9.73
CA GLU A 615 17.94 14.38 -10.22
C GLU A 615 17.76 15.13 -11.56
N ARG A 616 17.43 14.41 -12.63
CA ARG A 616 17.23 14.96 -13.98
C ARG A 616 16.49 13.99 -14.90
N TYR A 617 15.98 14.51 -16.02
CA TYR A 617 15.73 13.70 -17.21
C TYR A 617 16.90 13.82 -18.19
N GLU A 618 17.29 12.68 -18.75
CA GLU A 618 18.05 12.55 -19.99
C GLU A 618 17.04 12.22 -21.10
N ILE A 619 17.04 13.00 -22.19
CA ILE A 619 16.07 12.89 -23.30
C ILE A 619 16.87 12.75 -24.59
N GLN A 620 16.48 11.84 -25.48
CA GLN A 620 17.16 11.60 -26.74
C GLN A 620 16.14 11.33 -27.87
N TRP A 621 16.42 11.89 -29.05
CA TRP A 621 15.54 11.78 -30.23
C TRP A 621 16.17 10.91 -31.32
N PHE A 622 15.37 10.07 -31.97
CA PHE A 622 15.83 9.17 -33.01
C PHE A 622 14.92 9.25 -34.24
N LYS A 623 15.50 9.29 -35.45
CA LYS A 623 14.79 9.19 -36.73
C LYS A 623 15.12 7.84 -37.38
N SER A 624 14.12 7.01 -37.65
CA SER A 624 14.32 5.66 -38.23
C SER A 624 15.35 4.76 -37.51
N GLY A 625 15.66 5.05 -36.23
CA GLY A 625 16.69 4.37 -35.43
C GLY A 625 18.02 5.11 -35.30
N GLU A 626 18.30 6.13 -36.11
CA GLU A 626 19.50 6.97 -36.03
C GLU A 626 19.34 8.08 -34.98
N HIS A 627 20.38 8.36 -34.19
CA HIS A 627 20.34 9.29 -33.06
C HIS A 627 20.58 10.74 -33.49
N PHE A 628 19.62 11.63 -33.19
CA PHE A 628 19.72 13.09 -33.40
C PHE A 628 20.22 13.79 -32.12
N SER A 629 21.54 13.78 -31.93
CA SER A 629 22.21 14.29 -30.71
C SER A 629 22.11 15.81 -30.52
N GLU A 630 21.81 16.59 -31.55
CA GLU A 630 21.58 18.04 -31.44
C GLU A 630 20.38 18.39 -30.55
N TRP A 631 19.46 17.44 -30.34
CA TRP A 631 18.24 17.62 -29.53
C TRP A 631 18.32 16.91 -28.17
N ASP A 632 19.48 16.38 -27.78
CA ASP A 632 19.64 15.71 -26.48
C ASP A 632 19.35 16.67 -25.31
N GLY A 633 18.53 16.20 -24.37
CA GLY A 633 18.02 16.98 -23.24
C GLY A 633 16.85 17.92 -23.54
N GLN A 634 16.43 18.08 -24.80
CA GLN A 634 15.29 18.92 -25.18
C GLN A 634 13.98 18.12 -25.12
N ASN A 635 12.99 18.55 -24.34
CA ASN A 635 11.66 17.94 -24.33
C ASN A 635 10.72 18.48 -25.43
N LYS A 636 11.04 19.64 -26.02
CA LYS A 636 10.34 20.21 -27.17
C LYS A 636 11.31 20.47 -28.31
N VAL A 637 10.95 20.03 -29.52
CA VAL A 637 11.75 20.14 -30.75
C VAL A 637 10.89 20.67 -31.91
N SER A 638 11.51 21.20 -32.96
CA SER A 638 10.83 21.60 -34.21
C SER A 638 11.38 20.80 -35.38
N ILE A 639 10.59 19.84 -35.87
CA ILE A 639 10.98 18.91 -36.93
C ILE A 639 10.49 19.46 -38.28
N PRO A 640 11.37 19.84 -39.22
CA PRO A 640 10.95 20.36 -40.53
C PRO A 640 10.12 19.35 -41.34
N VAL A 641 9.29 19.83 -42.26
CA VAL A 641 8.51 18.94 -43.17
C VAL A 641 9.40 18.09 -44.10
N SER A 642 10.66 18.50 -44.36
CA SER A 642 11.64 17.63 -45.03
C SER A 642 12.02 16.40 -44.19
N GLU A 643 11.81 16.45 -42.88
CA GLU A 643 12.19 15.44 -41.91
C GLU A 643 11.03 14.56 -41.44
N GLU A 644 9.93 14.50 -42.22
CA GLU A 644 8.86 13.51 -42.06
C GLU A 644 9.40 12.06 -42.03
N GLY A 645 8.62 11.16 -41.42
CA GLY A 645 8.99 9.76 -41.23
C GLY A 645 8.71 9.24 -39.82
N LEU A 646 9.37 8.12 -39.47
CA LEU A 646 9.23 7.47 -38.17
C LEU A 646 10.24 8.05 -37.17
N TRP A 647 9.73 8.54 -36.05
CA TRP A 647 10.50 9.14 -34.97
C TRP A 647 10.30 8.38 -33.66
N GLN A 648 11.29 8.45 -32.76
CA GLN A 648 11.19 7.94 -31.40
C GLN A 648 11.82 8.94 -30.44
N VAL A 649 11.09 9.28 -29.37
CA VAL A 649 11.67 9.92 -28.19
C VAL A 649 11.99 8.85 -27.15
N LYS A 650 13.18 8.91 -26.55
CA LYS A 650 13.59 8.10 -25.39
C LYS A 650 13.87 9.02 -24.22
N ILE A 651 13.38 8.65 -23.05
CA ILE A 651 13.42 9.44 -21.82
C ILE A 651 13.95 8.53 -20.72
N GLU A 652 14.95 8.99 -19.98
CA GLU A 652 15.46 8.31 -18.79
C GLU A 652 15.53 9.29 -17.62
N TYR A 653 14.76 9.01 -16.57
CA TYR A 653 14.81 9.72 -15.31
C TYR A 653 15.99 9.22 -14.48
N LYS A 654 16.68 10.14 -13.82
CA LYS A 654 17.74 9.87 -12.83
C LYS A 654 17.30 10.50 -11.52
N THR A 655 17.54 9.80 -10.41
CA THR A 655 17.37 10.33 -9.05
C THR A 655 18.35 9.62 -8.11
N PRO A 656 18.97 10.32 -7.13
CA PRO A 656 19.81 9.67 -6.13
C PRO A 656 19.03 8.73 -5.19
N GLU A 657 17.69 8.81 -5.17
CA GLU A 657 16.81 7.91 -4.40
C GLU A 657 16.59 6.54 -5.08
N VAL A 658 17.15 6.30 -6.28
CA VAL A 658 17.16 4.98 -6.93
C VAL A 658 18.58 4.63 -7.39
N ARG A 659 19.17 3.63 -6.75
CA ARG A 659 20.48 3.07 -7.09
C ARG A 659 20.39 1.83 -7.97
N GLN A 660 19.28 1.09 -7.93
CA GLN A 660 19.10 -0.13 -8.71
C GLN A 660 17.70 -0.25 -9.33
N ASP A 661 17.60 0.01 -10.63
CA ASP A 661 16.42 -0.30 -11.44
C ASP A 661 16.68 -1.53 -12.33
N MET A 662 16.24 -2.72 -11.86
CA MET A 662 16.36 -3.97 -12.62
C MET A 662 15.30 -4.14 -13.72
N ARG A 663 14.30 -3.24 -13.82
CA ARG A 663 13.15 -3.39 -14.72
C ARG A 663 13.03 -2.29 -15.78
N GLY A 664 13.88 -1.25 -15.71
CA GLY A 664 13.84 -0.11 -16.63
C GLY A 664 12.67 0.84 -16.39
N LEU A 665 12.09 0.83 -15.19
CA LEU A 665 10.94 1.67 -14.81
C LEU A 665 11.27 3.17 -14.76
N LEU A 666 12.55 3.53 -14.64
CA LEU A 666 13.01 4.91 -14.78
C LEU A 666 13.19 5.32 -16.24
N LYS A 667 12.70 4.53 -17.21
CA LYS A 667 12.80 4.80 -18.66
C LYS A 667 11.42 4.76 -19.32
N ALA A 668 11.24 5.62 -20.31
CA ALA A 668 10.07 5.63 -21.19
C ALA A 668 10.49 5.88 -22.64
N SER A 669 9.70 5.42 -23.60
CA SER A 669 9.83 5.83 -25.00
C SER A 669 8.49 5.75 -25.70
N LYS A 670 8.26 6.61 -26.71
CA LYS A 670 7.14 6.47 -27.64
C LYS A 670 7.69 6.62 -29.06
N ILE A 671 7.31 5.68 -29.91
CA ILE A 671 7.52 5.74 -31.35
C ILE A 671 6.29 6.42 -31.95
N PHE A 672 6.48 7.33 -32.90
CA PHE A 672 5.43 8.08 -33.57
C PHE A 672 5.81 8.35 -35.03
N ALA A 673 4.82 8.55 -35.89
CA ALA A 673 5.05 8.96 -37.27
C ALA A 673 4.71 10.44 -37.43
N LEU A 674 5.53 11.18 -38.17
CA LEU A 674 5.18 12.50 -38.69
C LEU A 674 4.91 12.38 -40.19
N ASN A 675 3.74 12.86 -40.60
CA ASN A 675 3.37 13.04 -42.00
C ASN A 675 2.35 14.18 -42.14
N LYS A 676 2.31 14.80 -43.32
CA LYS A 676 1.43 15.95 -43.61
C LYS A 676 -0.06 15.75 -43.34
N TYR A 677 -0.56 14.51 -43.25
CA TYR A 677 -1.97 14.22 -42.98
C TYR A 677 -2.33 14.34 -41.49
N TYR A 678 -1.35 14.41 -40.57
CA TYR A 678 -1.58 14.80 -39.17
C TYR A 678 -1.96 16.29 -39.03
N CYS A 679 -1.67 17.11 -40.04
CA CYS A 679 -1.90 18.56 -40.02
C CYS A 679 -2.86 19.02 -41.14
N PRO A 680 -4.12 18.51 -41.20
CA PRO A 680 -5.08 18.84 -42.25
C PRO A 680 -5.36 20.34 -42.34
N ASN A 681 -5.61 20.83 -43.57
CA ASN A 681 -5.66 22.26 -43.92
C ASN A 681 -6.73 23.07 -43.18
#